data_AF-A0A0N0ZAS9-F1
#
_entry.id   AF-A0A0N0ZAS9-F1
#
_cell.length_a   1.000
_cell.length_b   1.000
_cell.length_c   1.000
_cell.angle_alpha   90.00
_cell.angle_beta   90.00
_cell.angle_gamma   90.00
#
_symmetry.space_group_name_H-M   'P 1'
#
loop_
_entity.id
_entity.type
_entity.pdbx_description
1 polymer ?
#
loop_
_entity_poly.entity_id
_entity_poly.type
_entity_poly.pdbx_seq_one_letter_code
_entity_poly.pdbx_strand_id
1 'polypeptide(L)'
;MLFNKYNSNIVNKKEKIYFIPHARKNLLLDDAKSISNPPVEVTHLPTAINENITLSTLVLNNKEINIYSDILQDMSFKRLLRDNFTTLSILGEALFISKNNYLIYPMVNKDDLISIDTNNIAPTLGEPIAKLDTDFSDIYLSDFGLQTAEPLAGEQSTSTDKLDHWNNPLDDLDALNQLLRLERYTITSTEYEHNIIVQIAGDLSSSRAALKAMSKHPDKSIIIQYDIDSQQWQVLYGELNTQITGKIRWVVIGHGNRFDNRKEIRFQGNTAVEFVKGMHDLRNNLLINYTPDKIVLMGCHLSRGGIIENFALKATKRFANYGMNMPIVAYNRTVGHKITGHRVFWESDYEPEMTSSKEYKFTYQYDLATEQVYINNKLAILHFIDELRRGEIKIWQLIGDTELDPLFLLKKPDATLDFDLIKKISFNNKGYQCFLDLINENKQLSNDIFQQKLLEKLNIAGVIETPIWPMIEPLVIQRDIHAIPPKEVYVVIRAGNGNFSRLAAEYFTSDYPDNTLIIQLNANSQQMAVEYGDIEKLAGLPQKWLLLHSLHENSQFKHNLASSFNALKQQYALSEPKDISVWFTDQHGLLPLAQKERFTQQFSTLLEQQGMKQPVGLIDIPAISPPLGGGRILRRSKEW
;
A
#
# COMPACT_ATOMS: atom_id res chain seq x y z
N MET A 1 -44.19 -46.09 -13.52
CA MET A 1 -44.70 -44.92 -14.25
C MET A 1 -43.58 -43.88 -14.20
N LEU A 2 -43.06 -43.35 -15.32
CA LEU A 2 -43.75 -42.55 -16.35
C LEU A 2 -44.43 -41.33 -15.70
N PHE A 3 -44.23 -40.08 -16.12
CA PHE A 3 -43.47 -39.55 -17.26
C PHE A 3 -43.39 -38.01 -17.12
N ASN A 4 -42.33 -37.37 -17.65
CA ASN A 4 -42.38 -36.11 -18.43
C ASN A 4 -43.00 -34.80 -17.81
N LYS A 5 -42.61 -33.59 -18.22
CA LYS A 5 -41.64 -33.12 -19.24
C LYS A 5 -41.22 -31.66 -18.94
N TYR A 6 -39.99 -31.28 -19.36
CA TYR A 6 -39.62 -30.14 -20.24
C TYR A 6 -40.54 -28.89 -20.20
N ASN A 7 -40.10 -27.61 -20.20
CA ASN A 7 -38.86 -26.95 -20.67
C ASN A 7 -38.92 -25.45 -20.22
N SER A 8 -37.98 -24.51 -20.42
CA SER A 8 -36.53 -24.43 -20.76
C SER A 8 -36.11 -22.93 -20.74
N ASN A 9 -34.80 -22.63 -20.75
CA ASN A 9 -34.21 -21.27 -20.95
C ASN A 9 -34.41 -20.32 -19.74
N ILE A 10 -33.59 -19.31 -19.38
CA ILE A 10 -32.31 -18.72 -19.86
C ILE A 10 -31.76 -17.88 -18.66
N VAL A 11 -30.46 -17.63 -18.38
CA VAL A 11 -29.15 -18.08 -18.90
C VAL A 11 -28.08 -17.99 -17.76
N ASN A 12 -26.78 -18.14 -18.07
CA ASN A 12 -25.62 -18.00 -17.16
C ASN A 12 -25.61 -16.77 -16.22
N LYS A 13 -25.19 -17.00 -14.97
CA LYS A 13 -24.21 -16.14 -14.27
C LYS A 13 -23.49 -16.91 -13.16
N LYS A 14 -22.28 -17.42 -13.46
CA LYS A 14 -21.30 -17.74 -12.40
C LYS A 14 -20.74 -16.42 -11.89
N GLU A 15 -21.40 -15.82 -10.91
CA GLU A 15 -20.83 -14.66 -10.23
C GLU A 15 -19.60 -15.13 -9.46
N LYS A 16 -18.44 -14.56 -9.81
CA LYS A 16 -17.21 -14.72 -9.04
C LYS A 16 -17.50 -14.20 -7.63
N ILE A 17 -17.24 -15.00 -6.61
CA ILE A 17 -17.29 -14.53 -5.22
C ILE A 17 -16.10 -13.59 -5.05
N TYR A 18 -16.37 -12.28 -5.14
CA TYR A 18 -15.43 -11.25 -4.72
C TYR A 18 -15.50 -11.13 -3.19
N PHE A 19 -14.35 -10.93 -2.54
CA PHE A 19 -14.34 -10.44 -1.17
C PHE A 19 -14.92 -9.03 -1.16
N ILE A 20 -16.16 -8.89 -0.69
CA ILE A 20 -16.83 -7.59 -0.52
C ILE A 20 -16.83 -7.24 0.97
N PRO A 21 -15.93 -6.34 1.44
CA PRO A 21 -16.16 -5.63 2.69
C PRO A 21 -17.27 -4.59 2.43
N HIS A 22 -18.52 -5.00 2.61
CA HIS A 22 -19.64 -4.12 2.26
C HIS A 22 -19.77 -2.99 3.27
N ALA A 23 -19.64 -1.75 2.78
CA ALA A 23 -19.98 -0.56 3.55
C ALA A 23 -21.44 -0.65 4.07
N ARG A 24 -21.66 -0.24 5.32
CA ARG A 24 -23.02 0.03 5.80
C ARG A 24 -23.45 1.43 5.37
N LYS A 25 -24.59 1.48 4.67
CA LYS A 25 -25.45 2.67 4.63
C LYS A 25 -25.72 3.14 6.06
N ASN A 26 -25.63 4.44 6.29
CA ASN A 26 -26.66 5.10 7.08
C ASN A 26 -27.75 5.58 6.12
N LEU A 27 -28.97 5.13 6.34
CA LEU A 27 -30.18 5.85 5.97
C LEU A 27 -31.02 5.96 7.25
N LEU A 28 -31.73 7.08 7.37
CA LEU A 28 -32.40 7.49 8.60
C LEU A 28 -33.50 6.51 9.05
N LEU A 29 -33.91 6.68 10.30
CA LEU A 29 -35.06 5.99 10.88
C LEU A 29 -36.30 6.17 9.99
N ASP A 30 -37.10 5.11 9.90
CA ASP A 30 -38.53 5.18 10.24
C ASP A 30 -39.04 3.76 10.59
N ASP A 31 -39.75 3.69 11.72
CA ASP A 31 -40.62 2.61 12.24
C ASP A 31 -40.47 1.16 11.70
N ALA A 32 -39.55 0.40 12.30
CA ALA A 32 -39.70 -1.05 12.42
C ALA A 32 -39.15 -1.57 13.77
N LYS A 33 -40.01 -2.29 14.50
CA LYS A 33 -39.84 -2.83 15.86
C LYS A 33 -38.44 -3.40 16.16
N SER A 34 -37.99 -3.16 17.40
CA SER A 34 -36.79 -3.72 18.00
C SER A 34 -36.59 -5.21 17.70
N ILE A 35 -35.57 -5.52 16.90
CA ILE A 35 -34.85 -6.80 17.03
C ILE A 35 -33.61 -6.47 17.83
N SER A 36 -33.62 -6.82 19.12
CA SER A 36 -32.40 -6.85 19.92
C SER A 36 -31.37 -7.73 19.22
N ASN A 37 -30.15 -7.26 19.02
CA ASN A 37 -29.03 -8.16 18.70
C ASN A 37 -29.05 -9.29 19.75
N PRO A 38 -29.13 -10.57 19.34
CA PRO A 38 -29.20 -11.65 20.31
C PRO A 38 -27.92 -11.67 21.16
N PRO A 39 -28.02 -11.99 22.47
CA PRO A 39 -26.86 -12.01 23.34
C PRO A 39 -25.86 -13.07 22.86
N VAL A 40 -24.58 -12.68 22.78
CA VAL A 40 -23.49 -13.61 22.46
C VAL A 40 -23.07 -14.33 23.74
N GLU A 41 -23.68 -15.48 24.02
CA GLU A 41 -23.22 -16.32 25.13
C GLU A 41 -21.93 -17.07 24.75
N VAL A 42 -20.86 -16.78 25.49
CA VAL A 42 -19.59 -17.49 25.40
C VAL A 42 -19.53 -18.52 26.52
N THR A 43 -20.02 -19.73 26.23
CA THR A 43 -20.02 -20.86 27.17
C THR A 43 -18.64 -21.50 27.22
N HIS A 44 -17.81 -21.07 28.17
CA HIS A 44 -16.49 -21.67 28.39
C HIS A 44 -16.61 -23.06 29.04
N LEU A 45 -16.44 -24.11 28.24
CA LEU A 45 -16.20 -25.48 28.68
C LEU A 45 -14.72 -25.85 28.46
N PRO A 46 -13.81 -25.46 29.37
CA PRO A 46 -12.38 -25.74 29.24
C PRO A 46 -12.14 -27.25 29.32
N THR A 47 -12.04 -27.86 28.14
CA THR A 47 -11.68 -29.27 27.99
C THR A 47 -10.29 -29.30 27.38
N ALA A 48 -9.26 -29.63 28.17
CA ALA A 48 -7.91 -29.80 27.66
C ALA A 48 -7.87 -31.02 26.72
N ILE A 49 -7.33 -30.84 25.52
CA ILE A 49 -7.22 -31.91 24.50
C ILE A 49 -5.77 -32.39 24.41
N ASN A 50 -4.83 -31.48 24.69
CA ASN A 50 -3.44 -31.73 25.03
C ASN A 50 -3.06 -30.67 26.09
N GLU A 51 -1.99 -30.85 26.87
CA GLU A 51 -1.66 -30.02 28.05
C GLU A 51 -1.57 -28.52 27.76
N ASN A 52 -1.25 -28.15 26.51
CA ASN A 52 -1.09 -26.76 26.08
C ASN A 52 -2.19 -26.22 25.14
N ILE A 53 -3.16 -27.04 24.69
CA ILE A 53 -4.22 -26.58 23.76
C ILE A 53 -5.59 -26.69 24.41
N THR A 54 -6.30 -25.56 24.45
CA THR A 54 -7.64 -25.45 25.02
C THR A 54 -8.68 -25.16 23.94
N LEU A 55 -9.89 -25.71 24.12
CA LEU A 55 -11.06 -25.42 23.32
C LEU A 55 -11.91 -24.34 24.01
N SER A 56 -12.41 -23.38 23.23
CA SER A 56 -13.58 -22.59 23.57
C SER A 56 -14.61 -22.70 22.44
N THR A 57 -15.80 -23.15 22.78
CA THR A 57 -16.95 -23.10 21.88
C THR A 57 -17.59 -21.71 21.93
N LEU A 58 -18.01 -21.23 20.77
CA LEU A 58 -18.52 -19.88 20.54
C LEU A 58 -19.85 -19.98 19.79
N VAL A 59 -20.95 -19.50 20.40
CA VAL A 59 -22.31 -19.68 19.87
C VAL A 59 -22.96 -18.34 19.51
N LEU A 60 -23.50 -18.22 18.30
CA LEU A 60 -24.30 -17.07 17.84
C LEU A 60 -25.33 -17.53 16.82
N ASN A 61 -26.59 -17.09 16.97
CA ASN A 61 -27.69 -17.40 16.03
C ASN A 61 -27.83 -18.92 15.74
N ASN A 62 -27.70 -19.76 16.78
CA ASN A 62 -27.68 -21.24 16.70
C ASN A 62 -26.55 -21.82 15.82
N LYS A 63 -25.50 -21.06 15.53
CA LYS A 63 -24.29 -21.53 14.85
C LYS A 63 -23.14 -21.57 15.86
N GLU A 64 -22.60 -22.76 16.10
CA GLU A 64 -21.45 -22.97 16.99
C GLU A 64 -20.15 -23.00 16.20
N ILE A 65 -19.09 -22.42 16.75
CA ILE A 65 -17.71 -22.50 16.25
C ILE A 65 -16.86 -23.07 17.38
N ASN A 66 -16.00 -24.04 17.07
CA ASN A 66 -15.01 -24.56 18.00
C ASN A 66 -13.65 -23.91 17.69
N ILE A 67 -13.18 -23.03 18.58
CA ILE A 67 -11.86 -22.42 18.48
C ILE A 67 -10.90 -23.14 19.43
N TYR A 68 -9.82 -23.63 18.85
CA TYR A 68 -8.72 -24.28 19.56
C TYR A 68 -7.52 -23.34 19.58
N SER A 69 -6.86 -23.18 20.72
CA SER A 69 -5.69 -22.29 20.81
C SER A 69 -4.80 -22.64 22.00
N ASP A 70 -3.51 -22.37 21.82
CA ASP A 70 -2.45 -22.42 22.82
C ASP A 70 -2.37 -21.16 23.72
N ILE A 71 -3.15 -20.12 23.39
CA ILE A 71 -3.28 -18.88 24.17
C ILE A 71 -4.72 -18.59 24.62
N LEU A 72 -5.64 -19.56 24.55
CA LEU A 72 -7.05 -19.35 24.88
C LEU A 72 -7.33 -19.01 26.35
N GLN A 73 -6.32 -18.96 27.23
CA GLN A 73 -6.44 -18.39 28.58
C GLN A 73 -6.16 -16.88 28.66
N ASP A 74 -5.52 -16.30 27.64
CA ASP A 74 -5.22 -14.86 27.56
C ASP A 74 -6.51 -14.03 27.43
N MET A 75 -6.70 -13.09 28.35
CA MET A 75 -7.91 -12.25 28.42
C MET A 75 -8.04 -11.25 27.25
N SER A 76 -6.91 -10.76 26.72
CA SER A 76 -6.86 -9.89 25.55
C SER A 76 -7.23 -10.66 24.29
N PHE A 77 -6.73 -11.89 24.18
CA PHE A 77 -7.08 -12.80 23.09
C PHE A 77 -8.57 -13.22 23.12
N LYS A 78 -9.12 -13.56 24.30
CA LYS A 78 -10.57 -13.81 24.48
C LYS A 78 -11.42 -12.61 24.02
N ARG A 79 -10.96 -11.38 24.23
CA ARG A 79 -11.62 -10.16 23.76
C ARG A 79 -11.55 -10.03 22.23
N LEU A 80 -10.36 -10.20 21.65
CA LEU A 80 -10.16 -10.23 20.19
C LEU A 80 -11.04 -11.27 19.48
N LEU A 81 -11.21 -12.46 20.07
CA LEU A 81 -12.12 -13.50 19.54
C LEU A 81 -13.59 -13.06 19.58
N ARG A 82 -14.02 -12.37 20.66
CA ARG A 82 -15.38 -11.83 20.76
C ARG A 82 -15.62 -10.69 19.76
N ASP A 83 -14.65 -9.81 19.57
CA ASP A 83 -14.78 -8.64 18.70
C ASP A 83 -14.76 -9.03 17.21
N ASN A 84 -14.04 -10.10 16.85
CA ASN A 84 -14.02 -10.65 15.48
C ASN A 84 -15.02 -11.80 15.23
N PHE A 85 -15.86 -12.12 16.21
CA PHE A 85 -16.74 -13.29 16.22
C PHE A 85 -17.56 -13.44 14.93
N THR A 86 -18.20 -12.36 14.47
CA THR A 86 -19.08 -12.40 13.28
C THR A 86 -18.31 -12.74 12.00
N THR A 87 -17.04 -12.37 11.91
CA THR A 87 -16.16 -12.74 10.79
C THR A 87 -15.79 -14.21 10.87
N LEU A 88 -15.47 -14.70 12.08
CA LEU A 88 -15.12 -16.11 12.31
C LEU A 88 -16.33 -17.05 12.10
N SER A 89 -17.56 -16.62 12.42
CA SER A 89 -18.78 -17.43 12.25
C SER A 89 -19.20 -17.65 10.80
N ILE A 90 -18.71 -16.83 9.88
CA ILE A 90 -18.90 -17.00 8.43
C ILE A 90 -18.08 -18.19 7.93
N LEU A 91 -16.88 -18.43 8.48
CA LEU A 91 -15.98 -19.52 8.07
C LEU A 91 -16.62 -20.91 8.28
N GLY A 92 -17.42 -21.07 9.33
CA GLY A 92 -18.28 -22.24 9.54
C GLY A 92 -17.57 -23.56 9.91
N GLU A 93 -16.24 -23.54 9.97
CA GLU A 93 -15.38 -24.67 10.37
C GLU A 93 -14.81 -24.46 11.77
N ALA A 94 -14.19 -25.49 12.33
CA ALA A 94 -13.32 -25.31 13.50
C ALA A 94 -12.09 -24.46 13.11
N LEU A 95 -11.46 -23.79 14.07
CA LEU A 95 -10.31 -22.93 13.81
C LEU A 95 -9.20 -23.17 14.84
N PHE A 96 -7.94 -23.13 14.39
CA PHE A 96 -6.77 -23.04 15.27
C PHE A 96 -6.09 -21.67 15.11
N ILE A 97 -5.67 -21.08 16.23
CA ILE A 97 -4.99 -19.78 16.25
C ILE A 97 -3.79 -19.88 17.19
N SER A 98 -2.59 -19.63 16.64
CA SER A 98 -1.31 -19.89 17.31
C SER A 98 -0.66 -18.65 17.91
N LYS A 99 -0.09 -18.83 19.10
CA LYS A 99 0.82 -17.92 19.79
C LYS A 99 2.00 -17.41 18.96
N ASN A 100 2.57 -18.26 18.11
CA ASN A 100 3.89 -17.99 17.50
C ASN A 100 3.85 -17.03 16.31
N ASN A 101 2.68 -16.83 15.71
CA ASN A 101 2.54 -16.00 14.52
C ASN A 101 1.21 -15.24 14.40
N TYR A 102 0.25 -15.46 15.32
CA TYR A 102 -1.11 -14.91 15.29
C TYR A 102 -1.89 -15.22 14.00
N LEU A 103 -1.47 -16.24 13.24
CA LEU A 103 -2.11 -16.63 12.00
C LEU A 103 -3.28 -17.56 12.29
N ILE A 104 -4.33 -17.44 11.47
CA ILE A 104 -5.57 -18.20 11.58
C ILE A 104 -5.49 -19.38 10.62
N TYR A 105 -5.72 -20.57 11.15
CA TYR A 105 -5.70 -21.83 10.41
C TYR A 105 -7.10 -22.48 10.43
N PRO A 106 -7.63 -22.93 9.28
CA PRO A 106 -8.84 -23.74 9.24
C PRO A 106 -8.57 -25.12 9.83
N MET A 107 -9.57 -25.72 10.49
CA MET A 107 -9.47 -27.07 11.03
C MET A 107 -10.56 -27.98 10.47
N VAL A 108 -10.13 -29.12 9.92
CA VAL A 108 -11.02 -30.10 9.28
C VAL A 108 -11.40 -31.23 10.24
N ASN A 109 -10.51 -31.67 11.14
CA ASN A 109 -10.85 -32.64 12.19
C ASN A 109 -10.24 -32.27 13.56
N LYS A 110 -10.90 -32.65 14.66
CA LYS A 110 -10.42 -32.44 16.03
C LYS A 110 -9.20 -33.30 16.38
N ASP A 111 -9.08 -34.48 15.77
CA ASP A 111 -7.97 -35.41 16.03
C ASP A 111 -6.61 -34.85 15.57
N ASP A 112 -6.62 -33.88 14.64
CA ASP A 112 -5.43 -33.20 14.11
C ASP A 112 -4.64 -32.48 15.23
N LEU A 113 -5.29 -32.15 16.36
CA LEU A 113 -4.70 -31.42 17.50
C LEU A 113 -3.80 -32.27 18.40
N ILE A 114 -3.93 -33.60 18.36
CA ILE A 114 -3.38 -34.47 19.41
C ILE A 114 -1.84 -34.54 19.35
N SER A 115 -1.22 -34.10 18.26
CA SER A 115 0.23 -34.13 18.01
C SER A 115 0.85 -32.84 17.43
N ILE A 116 0.18 -31.69 17.48
CA ILE A 116 0.70 -30.45 16.86
C ILE A 116 1.90 -29.88 17.63
N ASP A 117 3.04 -29.75 16.95
CA ASP A 117 4.12 -28.85 17.35
C ASP A 117 3.74 -27.40 16.99
N THR A 118 3.55 -26.55 18.01
CA THR A 118 3.14 -25.15 17.82
C THR A 118 4.20 -24.29 17.12
N ASN A 119 5.42 -24.80 16.91
CA ASN A 119 6.45 -24.11 16.13
C ASN A 119 6.38 -24.39 14.62
N ASN A 120 5.63 -25.42 14.18
CA ASN A 120 5.58 -25.82 12.76
C ASN A 120 4.20 -26.38 12.36
N ILE A 121 3.20 -25.50 12.34
CA ILE A 121 1.76 -25.87 12.30
C ILE A 121 1.21 -26.02 10.87
N ALA A 122 1.78 -25.28 9.90
CA ALA A 122 1.28 -25.21 8.53
C ALA A 122 1.21 -26.57 7.79
N PRO A 123 2.11 -27.55 8.01
CA PRO A 123 1.98 -28.88 7.40
C PRO A 123 0.74 -29.67 7.85
N THR A 124 0.27 -29.41 9.08
CA THR A 124 -0.86 -30.14 9.69
C THR A 124 -2.19 -29.45 9.45
N LEU A 125 -2.23 -28.11 9.48
CA LEU A 125 -3.45 -27.30 9.38
C LEU A 125 -3.56 -26.42 8.12
N GLY A 126 -2.60 -26.52 7.19
CA GLY A 126 -2.55 -25.75 5.95
C GLY A 126 -1.89 -24.38 6.06
N GLU A 127 -1.80 -23.68 4.92
CA GLU A 127 -1.12 -22.38 4.82
C GLU A 127 -1.93 -21.23 5.45
N PRO A 128 -1.25 -20.24 6.09
CA PRO A 128 -1.90 -19.09 6.69
C PRO A 128 -2.29 -18.02 5.65
N ILE A 129 -3.30 -17.22 5.98
CA ILE A 129 -4.11 -16.49 4.98
C ILE A 129 -3.46 -15.17 4.45
N ALA A 130 -2.21 -14.79 4.81
CA ALA A 130 -1.62 -13.51 4.34
C ALA A 130 -0.08 -13.39 4.29
N LYS A 131 0.46 -12.91 3.14
CA LYS A 131 1.75 -12.17 2.96
C LYS A 131 1.95 -11.77 1.47
N LEU A 132 2.07 -10.49 1.13
CA LEU A 132 2.49 -10.02 -0.22
C LEU A 132 3.07 -8.58 -0.20
N ASP A 133 3.97 -8.32 -1.15
CA ASP A 133 4.27 -7.02 -1.79
C ASP A 133 5.39 -6.12 -1.20
N THR A 134 6.63 -6.52 -1.49
CA THR A 134 7.88 -5.74 -1.40
C THR A 134 8.45 -5.47 -2.81
N ASP A 135 9.30 -4.45 -2.93
CA ASP A 135 10.26 -4.18 -4.02
C ASP A 135 9.90 -3.02 -5.00
N PHE A 136 10.17 -1.78 -4.60
CA PHE A 136 10.79 -0.78 -5.49
C PHE A 136 12.16 -0.43 -4.88
N SER A 137 13.20 -0.39 -5.71
CA SER A 137 14.60 -0.40 -5.25
C SER A 137 15.14 0.98 -4.82
N ASP A 138 14.25 1.85 -4.36
CA ASP A 138 14.53 3.20 -3.86
C ASP A 138 13.73 3.57 -2.60
N ILE A 139 12.88 2.70 -2.03
CA ILE A 139 12.14 2.97 -0.77
C ILE A 139 12.08 1.74 0.16
N TYR A 140 12.25 2.00 1.46
CA TYR A 140 12.44 1.01 2.53
C TYR A 140 11.12 0.36 3.00
N LEU A 141 11.21 -0.92 3.38
CA LEU A 141 10.08 -1.77 3.80
C LEU A 141 10.14 -2.25 5.26
N SER A 142 11.12 -1.78 6.03
CA SER A 142 11.06 -1.78 7.49
C SER A 142 10.06 -0.72 7.96
N ASP A 143 8.98 -1.17 8.63
CA ASP A 143 8.13 -0.44 9.62
C ASP A 143 6.69 -0.95 9.71
N PHE A 144 6.34 -2.08 9.08
CA PHE A 144 5.01 -2.72 9.27
C PHE A 144 4.79 -3.39 10.64
N GLY A 145 5.75 -3.30 11.57
CA GLY A 145 5.56 -3.78 12.93
C GLY A 145 6.81 -3.65 13.79
N LEU A 146 6.96 -2.51 14.46
CA LEU A 146 7.70 -2.30 15.71
C LEU A 146 7.13 -1.04 16.39
N GLN A 147 7.24 -0.96 17.73
CA GLN A 147 6.71 0.16 18.52
C GLN A 147 7.80 0.78 19.40
N THR A 148 7.91 2.10 19.33
CA THR A 148 8.68 3.03 20.20
C THR A 148 10.21 3.05 19.98
N ALA A 149 10.89 4.22 20.04
CA ALA A 149 10.52 5.49 20.69
C ALA A 149 10.98 6.81 20.00
N GLU A 150 10.19 7.88 20.25
CA GLU A 150 10.43 9.33 20.09
C GLU A 150 10.78 9.96 18.71
N PRO A 151 9.92 9.73 17.72
CA PRO A 151 9.39 10.79 16.86
C PRO A 151 8.03 11.32 17.38
N LEU A 152 7.24 12.08 16.59
CA LEU A 152 5.83 12.37 16.90
C LEU A 152 4.89 11.15 16.74
N ALA A 153 5.24 10.07 17.43
CA ALA A 153 4.50 8.82 17.56
C ALA A 153 4.29 8.48 19.05
N GLY A 154 4.14 9.51 19.88
CA GLY A 154 4.20 9.43 21.34
C GLY A 154 2.95 8.86 22.02
N GLU A 155 3.04 8.84 23.35
CA GLU A 155 2.18 8.11 24.27
C GLU A 155 0.76 8.68 24.37
N GLN A 156 -0.26 7.83 24.18
CA GLN A 156 -1.66 8.12 24.50
C GLN A 156 -2.04 7.45 25.83
N SER A 157 -1.57 8.02 26.94
CA SER A 157 -1.92 7.55 28.29
C SER A 157 -2.93 8.47 28.97
N THR A 158 -3.67 7.91 29.93
CA THR A 158 -4.76 8.59 30.65
C THR A 158 -4.33 9.81 31.46
N SER A 159 -3.02 10.04 31.59
CA SER A 159 -2.45 11.26 32.14
C SER A 159 -2.58 12.47 31.19
N THR A 160 -2.85 12.24 29.90
CA THR A 160 -2.97 13.28 28.86
C THR A 160 -4.42 13.60 28.45
N ASP A 161 -5.42 12.92 29.03
CA ASP A 161 -6.85 13.05 28.69
C ASP A 161 -7.48 14.41 29.05
N LYS A 162 -6.74 15.32 29.70
CA LYS A 162 -7.22 16.64 30.12
C LYS A 162 -6.16 17.72 29.93
N LEU A 163 -6.57 18.86 29.40
CA LEU A 163 -5.74 20.02 29.13
C LEU A 163 -4.89 20.48 30.33
N ASP A 164 -5.46 20.47 31.54
CA ASP A 164 -4.77 20.87 32.78
C ASP A 164 -3.58 19.97 33.17
N HIS A 165 -3.45 18.79 32.56
CA HIS A 165 -2.33 17.86 32.77
C HIS A 165 -1.34 17.85 31.60
N TRP A 166 -1.54 18.67 30.57
CA TRP A 166 -0.66 18.70 29.40
C TRP A 166 0.69 19.33 29.73
N ASN A 167 1.77 18.74 29.20
CA ASN A 167 3.12 19.25 29.37
C ASN A 167 3.23 20.68 28.81
N ASN A 168 3.57 21.65 29.66
CA ASN A 168 3.70 23.05 29.25
C ASN A 168 5.01 23.25 28.45
N PRO A 169 4.94 23.67 27.16
CA PRO A 169 6.14 23.89 26.34
C PRO A 169 7.11 24.92 26.92
N LEU A 170 6.65 25.85 27.76
CA LEU A 170 7.51 26.89 28.33
C LEU A 170 8.41 26.40 29.47
N ASP A 171 8.15 25.23 30.05
CA ASP A 171 8.97 24.69 31.15
C ASP A 171 10.40 24.34 30.68
N ASP A 172 10.57 23.93 29.40
CA ASP A 172 11.85 23.63 28.75
C ASP A 172 12.52 24.89 28.11
N LEU A 173 11.91 26.09 28.19
CA LEU A 173 12.34 27.29 27.44
C LEU A 173 13.76 27.75 27.77
N ASP A 174 14.12 27.82 29.06
CA ASP A 174 15.47 28.27 29.48
C ASP A 174 16.57 27.29 29.10
N ALA A 175 16.28 25.99 29.13
CA ALA A 175 17.20 24.96 28.66
C ALA A 175 17.40 25.07 27.14
N LEU A 176 16.32 25.24 26.38
CA LEU A 176 16.40 25.45 24.93
C LEU A 176 17.19 26.72 24.58
N ASN A 177 16.92 27.84 25.25
CA ASN A 177 17.63 29.10 25.02
C ASN A 177 19.14 29.01 25.27
N GLN A 178 19.57 28.23 26.28
CA GLN A 178 20.99 27.95 26.52
C GLN A 178 21.60 27.14 25.37
N LEU A 179 20.90 26.10 24.91
CA LEU A 179 21.39 25.22 23.84
C LEU A 179 21.46 25.95 22.48
N LEU A 180 20.47 26.79 22.14
CA LEU A 180 20.51 27.63 20.93
C LEU A 180 21.67 28.63 20.93
N ARG A 181 22.05 29.16 22.10
CA ARG A 181 23.25 30.03 22.25
C ARG A 181 24.54 29.24 22.04
N LEU A 182 24.63 28.01 22.56
CA LEU A 182 25.79 27.13 22.37
C LEU A 182 25.98 26.75 20.89
N GLU A 183 24.89 26.46 20.18
CA GLU A 183 24.91 26.17 18.73
C GLU A 183 25.08 27.41 17.85
N ARG A 184 25.12 28.63 18.43
CA ARG A 184 25.17 29.92 17.72
C ARG A 184 24.03 30.06 16.68
N TYR A 185 22.84 29.57 17.03
CA TYR A 185 21.69 29.63 16.15
C TYR A 185 21.32 31.08 15.81
N THR A 186 20.95 31.32 14.55
CA THR A 186 20.46 32.61 14.07
C THR A 186 19.04 32.47 13.56
N ILE A 187 18.18 33.42 13.95
CA ILE A 187 16.78 33.44 13.53
C ILE A 187 16.70 33.58 12.01
N THR A 188 16.11 32.57 11.37
CA THR A 188 15.85 32.60 9.92
C THR A 188 14.71 33.57 9.60
N SER A 189 14.82 34.30 8.49
CA SER A 189 13.74 35.17 8.00
C SER A 189 12.52 34.36 7.56
N THR A 190 11.32 34.88 7.82
CA THR A 190 10.03 34.27 7.45
C THR A 190 9.15 35.27 6.69
N GLU A 191 8.34 34.77 5.75
CA GLU A 191 7.29 35.56 5.08
C GLU A 191 6.00 35.68 5.92
N TYR A 192 5.91 34.90 7.01
CA TYR A 192 4.77 34.88 7.92
C TYR A 192 5.09 35.75 9.14
N GLU A 193 4.34 36.84 9.26
CA GLU A 193 4.44 37.81 10.34
C GLU A 193 3.77 37.32 11.63
N HIS A 194 2.84 36.35 11.51
CA HIS A 194 2.14 35.72 12.63
C HIS A 194 2.19 34.20 12.52
N ASN A 195 2.64 33.52 13.57
CA ASN A 195 2.76 32.06 13.64
C ASN A 195 1.94 31.54 14.82
N ILE A 196 0.79 30.93 14.53
CA ILE A 196 -0.06 30.34 15.57
C ILE A 196 0.32 28.87 15.70
N ILE A 197 0.91 28.51 16.84
CA ILE A 197 1.36 27.16 17.15
C ILE A 197 0.31 26.52 18.04
N VAL A 198 -0.37 25.50 17.51
CA VAL A 198 -1.47 24.82 18.20
C VAL A 198 -1.01 23.41 18.57
N GLN A 199 -0.64 23.21 19.84
CA GLN A 199 -0.42 21.89 20.40
C GLN A 199 -1.80 21.25 20.64
N ILE A 200 -2.03 20.06 20.08
CA ILE A 200 -3.30 19.30 20.20
C ILE A 200 -3.08 17.97 20.94
N ALA A 201 -2.08 17.94 21.82
CA ALA A 201 -1.52 16.73 22.40
C ALA A 201 -0.84 17.03 23.74
N GLY A 202 -1.12 16.23 24.78
CA GLY A 202 -0.61 16.49 26.13
C GLY A 202 0.80 15.99 26.43
N ASP A 203 1.40 15.20 25.53
CA ASP A 203 2.67 14.52 25.73
C ASP A 203 3.89 15.46 25.65
N LEU A 204 5.01 15.01 26.23
CA LEU A 204 6.26 15.76 26.28
C LEU A 204 6.91 15.97 24.89
N SER A 205 6.73 15.03 23.96
CA SER A 205 7.29 15.13 22.61
C SER A 205 6.58 16.21 21.78
N SER A 206 5.25 16.28 21.83
CA SER A 206 4.46 17.35 21.22
C SER A 206 4.72 18.71 21.87
N SER A 207 4.81 18.76 23.20
CA SER A 207 5.17 19.96 23.96
C SER A 207 6.53 20.53 23.52
N ARG A 208 7.58 19.70 23.54
CA ARG A 208 8.92 20.08 23.04
C ARG A 208 8.91 20.50 21.59
N ALA A 209 8.08 19.88 20.74
CA ALA A 209 7.97 20.27 19.35
C ALA A 209 7.25 21.62 19.16
N ALA A 210 6.30 21.99 20.02
CA ALA A 210 5.69 23.31 20.05
C ALA A 210 6.69 24.40 20.46
N LEU A 211 7.46 24.15 21.52
CA LEU A 211 8.56 25.03 21.93
C LEU A 211 9.59 25.23 20.81
N LYS A 212 10.05 24.13 20.19
CA LYS A 212 11.00 24.16 19.05
C LYS A 212 10.43 24.82 17.79
N ALA A 213 9.10 24.80 17.58
CA ALA A 213 8.47 25.53 16.49
C ALA A 213 8.46 27.05 16.74
N MET A 214 8.24 27.46 18.00
CA MET A 214 8.20 28.86 18.43
C MET A 214 9.58 29.52 18.36
N SER A 215 10.63 28.83 18.83
CA SER A 215 11.99 29.38 18.93
C SER A 215 12.61 29.85 17.62
N LYS A 216 12.02 29.49 16.46
CA LYS A 216 12.43 29.94 15.13
C LYS A 216 12.09 31.40 14.87
N HIS A 217 10.96 31.87 15.39
CA HIS A 217 10.44 33.24 15.23
C HIS A 217 9.69 33.66 16.52
N PRO A 218 10.37 33.77 17.67
CA PRO A 218 9.70 33.93 18.97
C PRO A 218 8.90 35.23 19.04
N ASP A 219 9.42 36.31 18.48
CA ASP A 219 8.80 37.62 18.33
C ASP A 219 7.53 37.64 17.46
N LYS A 220 7.30 36.57 16.67
CA LYS A 220 6.22 36.43 15.70
C LYS A 220 5.35 35.20 15.95
N SER A 221 5.34 34.67 17.18
CA SER A 221 4.70 33.41 17.51
C SER A 221 3.73 33.51 18.69
N ILE A 222 2.66 32.73 18.62
CA ILE A 222 1.69 32.51 19.70
C ILE A 222 1.61 31.00 19.94
N ILE A 223 1.68 30.55 21.19
CA ILE A 223 1.50 29.14 21.56
C ILE A 223 0.13 28.97 22.23
N ILE A 224 -0.64 28.02 21.71
CA ILE A 224 -1.95 27.62 22.20
C ILE A 224 -1.93 26.11 22.41
N GLN A 225 -2.38 25.65 23.57
CA GLN A 225 -2.82 24.27 23.72
C GLN A 225 -4.32 24.22 23.50
N TYR A 226 -4.79 23.26 22.70
CA TYR A 226 -6.20 23.09 22.37
C TYR A 226 -6.57 21.61 22.36
N ASP A 227 -7.47 21.24 23.26
CA ASP A 227 -8.13 19.94 23.24
C ASP A 227 -9.34 20.02 22.29
N ILE A 228 -9.29 19.25 21.20
CA ILE A 228 -10.32 19.23 20.16
C ILE A 228 -11.64 18.63 20.68
N ASP A 229 -11.56 17.65 21.58
CA ASP A 229 -12.71 16.86 22.02
C ASP A 229 -13.53 17.62 23.06
N SER A 230 -12.86 18.24 24.06
CA SER A 230 -13.51 19.09 25.08
C SER A 230 -13.68 20.55 24.66
N GLN A 231 -13.08 20.93 23.54
CA GLN A 231 -12.98 22.30 23.03
C GLN A 231 -12.37 23.31 24.01
N GLN A 232 -11.61 22.86 25.02
CA GLN A 232 -10.90 23.73 25.95
C GLN A 232 -9.57 24.19 25.33
N TRP A 233 -9.18 25.44 25.60
CA TRP A 233 -7.90 26.00 25.17
C TRP A 233 -7.21 26.79 26.28
N GLN A 234 -5.89 26.88 26.19
CA GLN A 234 -5.09 27.85 26.93
C GLN A 234 -4.04 28.50 26.04
N VAL A 235 -3.91 29.83 26.15
CA VAL A 235 -2.88 30.62 25.45
C VAL A 235 -1.71 30.76 26.41
N LEU A 236 -0.57 30.17 26.03
CA LEU A 236 0.60 30.07 26.91
C LEU A 236 1.66 31.14 26.59
N TYR A 237 1.76 31.55 25.33
CA TYR A 237 2.76 32.49 24.86
C TYR A 237 2.20 33.40 23.76
N GLY A 238 2.62 34.67 23.76
CA GLY A 238 2.21 35.68 22.78
C GLY A 238 0.84 36.31 23.11
N GLU A 239 0.57 37.47 22.50
CA GLU A 239 -0.64 38.25 22.74
C GLU A 239 -1.64 38.14 21.57
N LEU A 240 -2.85 37.69 21.88
CA LEU A 240 -4.00 37.79 20.97
C LEU A 240 -4.56 39.22 20.97
N ASN A 241 -5.08 39.65 19.81
CA ASN A 241 -5.57 41.00 19.51
C ASN A 241 -4.47 42.05 19.27
N THR A 242 -3.24 41.60 19.02
CA THR A 242 -2.22 42.39 18.32
C THR A 242 -2.68 42.77 16.91
N GLN A 243 -2.21 43.91 16.38
CA GLN A 243 -2.58 44.34 15.03
C GLN A 243 -2.04 43.33 13.99
N ILE A 244 -2.95 42.65 13.30
CA ILE A 244 -2.59 41.74 12.21
C ILE A 244 -1.99 42.53 11.06
N THR A 245 -0.80 42.12 10.64
CA THR A 245 -0.06 42.66 9.50
C THR A 245 0.62 41.48 8.80
N GLY A 246 0.71 41.50 7.47
CA GLY A 246 1.32 40.40 6.71
C GLY A 246 0.57 39.07 6.80
N LYS A 247 1.28 37.97 6.53
CA LYS A 247 0.71 36.61 6.43
C LYS A 247 0.67 35.87 7.76
N ILE A 248 -0.33 35.02 7.93
CA ILE A 248 -0.55 34.15 9.09
C ILE A 248 -0.30 32.69 8.72
N ARG A 249 0.49 31.98 9.53
CA ARG A 249 0.70 30.52 9.43
C ARG A 249 0.23 29.84 10.70
N TRP A 250 -0.62 28.83 10.56
CA TRP A 250 -0.89 27.90 11.66
C TRP A 250 0.07 26.70 11.57
N VAL A 251 0.58 26.25 12.70
CA VAL A 251 1.39 25.04 12.85
C VAL A 251 0.73 24.19 13.92
N VAL A 252 0.04 23.14 13.50
CA VAL A 252 -0.73 22.26 14.41
C VAL A 252 0.11 21.02 14.72
N ILE A 253 0.24 20.66 15.99
CA ILE A 253 1.27 19.74 16.51
C ILE A 253 0.64 18.61 17.31
N GLY A 254 0.87 17.37 16.87
CA GLY A 254 0.42 16.15 17.53
C GLY A 254 0.86 14.89 16.77
N HIS A 255 0.44 13.71 17.20
CA HIS A 255 0.80 12.44 16.57
C HIS A 255 -0.14 12.08 15.42
N GLY A 256 0.41 11.49 14.36
CA GLY A 256 -0.40 10.84 13.34
C GLY A 256 -0.53 9.36 13.63
N ASN A 257 -1.73 8.91 13.97
CA ASN A 257 -2.03 7.51 14.24
C ASN A 257 -2.33 6.81 12.91
N ARG A 258 -1.36 6.06 12.39
CA ARG A 258 -1.57 5.12 11.28
C ARG A 258 -2.03 3.77 11.87
N PHE A 259 -3.26 3.39 11.54
CA PHE A 259 -3.76 2.04 11.80
C PHE A 259 -3.40 1.12 10.62
N ASP A 260 -3.89 -0.11 10.64
CA ASP A 260 -3.74 -1.06 9.52
C ASP A 260 -4.08 -0.47 8.14
N ASN A 261 -3.45 -1.03 7.09
CA ASN A 261 -3.79 -0.69 5.72
C ASN A 261 -5.30 -0.93 5.50
N ARG A 262 -6.03 0.09 5.00
CA ARG A 262 -7.51 0.23 4.86
C ARG A 262 -8.23 1.09 5.92
N LYS A 263 -7.59 1.53 7.00
CA LYS A 263 -8.18 2.52 7.92
C LYS A 263 -7.65 3.92 7.65
N GLU A 264 -8.49 4.91 7.88
CA GLU A 264 -8.05 6.30 7.85
C GLU A 264 -6.94 6.56 8.86
N ILE A 265 -5.92 7.33 8.44
CA ILE A 265 -4.96 7.90 9.37
C ILE A 265 -5.69 8.97 10.18
N ARG A 266 -5.44 9.02 11.49
CA ARG A 266 -6.03 10.01 12.42
C ARG A 266 -4.94 10.95 12.94
N PHE A 267 -5.30 12.18 13.27
CA PHE A 267 -4.37 13.18 13.84
C PHE A 267 -4.77 13.43 15.29
N GLN A 268 -3.98 12.93 16.23
CA GLN A 268 -4.34 12.72 17.64
C GLN A 268 -5.73 12.12 17.83
N GLY A 269 -5.92 10.89 17.37
CA GLY A 269 -7.18 10.15 17.49
C GLY A 269 -8.34 10.69 16.64
N ASN A 270 -8.27 11.94 16.17
CA ASN A 270 -9.32 12.60 15.41
C ASN A 270 -9.29 12.23 13.91
N THR A 271 -10.46 12.00 13.33
CA THR A 271 -10.66 11.98 11.87
C THR A 271 -10.38 13.35 11.25
N ALA A 272 -10.24 13.37 9.92
CA ALA A 272 -10.21 14.63 9.17
C ALA A 272 -11.51 15.45 9.32
N VAL A 273 -12.64 14.84 9.72
CA VAL A 273 -13.91 15.55 9.97
C VAL A 273 -13.90 16.22 11.34
N GLU A 274 -13.60 15.46 12.39
CA GLU A 274 -13.54 15.92 13.78
C GLU A 274 -12.46 16.98 13.94
N PHE A 275 -11.24 16.72 13.43
CA PHE A 275 -10.12 17.66 13.45
C PHE A 275 -10.46 18.99 12.79
N VAL A 276 -11.01 18.98 11.56
CA VAL A 276 -11.31 20.23 10.84
C VAL A 276 -12.44 20.99 11.53
N LYS A 277 -13.45 20.31 12.07
CA LYS A 277 -14.49 20.95 12.89
C LYS A 277 -13.86 21.62 14.12
N GLY A 278 -13.01 20.92 14.87
CA GLY A 278 -12.31 21.49 16.03
C GLY A 278 -11.47 22.73 15.67
N MET A 279 -10.70 22.66 14.57
CA MET A 279 -9.92 23.82 14.12
C MET A 279 -10.79 24.99 13.64
N HIS A 280 -11.98 24.73 13.10
CA HIS A 280 -12.96 25.77 12.76
C HIS A 280 -13.61 26.38 14.01
N ASP A 281 -13.92 25.56 15.02
CA ASP A 281 -14.46 26.03 16.31
C ASP A 281 -13.42 26.90 17.04
N LEU A 282 -12.14 26.48 17.08
CA LEU A 282 -11.03 27.30 17.59
C LEU A 282 -10.87 28.62 16.81
N ARG A 283 -11.03 28.60 15.47
CA ARG A 283 -11.02 29.81 14.63
C ARG A 283 -12.09 30.79 15.12
N ASN A 284 -13.32 30.34 15.27
CA ASN A 284 -14.45 31.23 15.52
C ASN A 284 -14.49 31.73 16.96
N ASN A 285 -14.08 30.90 17.93
CA ASN A 285 -14.16 31.21 19.35
C ASN A 285 -12.95 32.00 19.89
N LEU A 286 -11.76 31.80 19.32
CA LEU A 286 -10.51 32.41 19.82
C LEU A 286 -9.73 33.16 18.75
N LEU A 287 -9.61 32.58 17.55
CA LEU A 287 -8.69 33.04 16.50
C LEU A 287 -9.39 33.79 15.36
N ILE A 288 -10.46 34.53 15.67
CA ILE A 288 -11.36 35.12 14.66
C ILE A 288 -10.65 36.07 13.69
N ASN A 289 -9.68 36.85 14.21
CA ASN A 289 -8.83 37.76 13.45
C ASN A 289 -7.60 37.08 12.83
N TYR A 290 -7.28 35.84 13.23
CA TYR A 290 -6.06 35.11 12.87
C TYR A 290 -6.33 34.03 11.82
N THR A 291 -7.11 34.35 10.77
CA THR A 291 -7.40 33.39 9.69
C THR A 291 -6.12 33.04 8.91
N PRO A 292 -5.75 31.76 8.76
CA PRO A 292 -4.44 31.39 8.20
C PRO A 292 -4.37 31.51 6.67
N ASP A 293 -3.27 32.07 6.16
CA ASP A 293 -2.83 31.91 4.76
C ASP A 293 -2.30 30.49 4.49
N LYS A 294 -2.02 29.71 5.55
CA LYS A 294 -1.42 28.39 5.48
C LYS A 294 -1.57 27.60 6.78
N ILE A 295 -1.85 26.31 6.67
CA ILE A 295 -1.79 25.38 7.80
C ILE A 295 -0.65 24.38 7.57
N VAL A 296 0.14 24.10 8.61
CA VAL A 296 1.11 23.00 8.63
C VAL A 296 0.64 21.98 9.67
N LEU A 297 0.26 20.80 9.19
CA LEU A 297 -0.05 19.64 10.01
C LEU A 297 1.27 18.93 10.33
N MET A 298 1.65 18.98 11.60
CA MET A 298 2.95 18.54 12.09
C MET A 298 2.72 17.30 12.96
N GLY A 299 2.62 16.17 12.25
CA GLY A 299 2.43 14.81 12.77
C GLY A 299 2.81 13.78 11.71
N CYS A 300 3.23 12.60 12.16
CA CYS A 300 3.74 11.53 11.29
C CYS A 300 2.70 11.02 10.30
N HIS A 301 3.11 10.64 9.09
CA HIS A 301 2.30 9.88 8.12
C HIS A 301 0.98 10.51 7.62
N LEU A 302 0.59 11.72 8.04
CA LEU A 302 -0.70 12.36 7.68
C LEU A 302 -0.96 12.53 6.17
N SER A 303 0.06 12.38 5.33
CA SER A 303 -0.06 12.41 3.87
C SER A 303 0.33 11.08 3.18
N ARG A 304 0.43 9.96 3.91
CA ARG A 304 0.75 8.62 3.35
C ARG A 304 -0.54 7.83 3.05
N GLY A 305 -0.42 6.85 2.15
CA GLY A 305 -1.49 5.88 1.85
C GLY A 305 -2.43 6.33 0.73
N GLY A 306 -3.41 5.48 0.44
CA GLY A 306 -4.40 5.72 -0.61
C GLY A 306 -5.46 6.75 -0.22
N ILE A 307 -6.54 6.79 -0.99
CA ILE A 307 -7.57 7.85 -0.85
C ILE A 307 -8.26 7.79 0.52
N ILE A 308 -8.49 6.58 1.06
CA ILE A 308 -9.13 6.39 2.36
C ILE A 308 -8.17 6.74 3.50
N GLU A 309 -6.91 6.34 3.38
CA GLU A 309 -5.88 6.54 4.40
C GLU A 309 -5.45 8.02 4.53
N ASN A 310 -5.32 8.73 3.40
CA ASN A 310 -4.70 10.06 3.35
C ASN A 310 -5.51 11.13 4.09
N PHE A 311 -5.09 11.45 5.32
CA PHE A 311 -5.73 12.45 6.19
C PHE A 311 -5.70 13.85 5.56
N ALA A 312 -4.54 14.27 5.05
CA ALA A 312 -4.34 15.61 4.51
C ALA A 312 -5.22 15.90 3.28
N LEU A 313 -5.39 14.92 2.38
CA LEU A 313 -6.32 15.01 1.25
C LEU A 313 -7.75 15.35 1.72
N LYS A 314 -8.26 14.57 2.67
CA LYS A 314 -9.62 14.72 3.22
C LYS A 314 -9.78 16.03 3.99
N ALA A 315 -8.82 16.36 4.85
CA ALA A 315 -8.83 17.60 5.63
C ALA A 315 -8.85 18.85 4.72
N THR A 316 -8.13 18.83 3.60
CA THR A 316 -8.07 19.95 2.65
C THR A 316 -9.44 20.31 2.07
N LYS A 317 -10.23 19.31 1.61
CA LYS A 317 -11.61 19.57 1.15
C LYS A 317 -12.50 20.06 2.30
N ARG A 318 -12.41 19.42 3.47
CA ARG A 318 -13.23 19.80 4.64
C ARG A 318 -12.95 21.25 5.07
N PHE A 319 -11.70 21.68 5.10
CA PHE A 319 -11.35 23.08 5.40
C PHE A 319 -11.97 24.04 4.38
N ALA A 320 -11.89 23.74 3.08
CA ALA A 320 -12.54 24.55 2.05
C ALA A 320 -14.07 24.64 2.23
N ASN A 321 -14.74 23.55 2.62
CA ASN A 321 -16.18 23.56 2.93
C ASN A 321 -16.54 24.50 4.11
N TYR A 322 -15.63 24.72 5.06
CA TYR A 322 -15.77 25.69 6.16
C TYR A 322 -15.30 27.12 5.80
N GLY A 323 -15.11 27.41 4.50
CA GLY A 323 -14.60 28.69 4.01
C GLY A 323 -13.10 28.91 4.25
N MET A 324 -12.39 27.91 4.76
CA MET A 324 -10.97 27.92 5.07
C MET A 324 -10.16 27.33 3.91
N ASN A 325 -10.24 27.93 2.72
CA ASN A 325 -9.52 27.42 1.54
C ASN A 325 -8.08 27.95 1.46
N MET A 326 -7.12 27.29 2.12
CA MET A 326 -5.68 27.63 2.06
C MET A 326 -4.79 26.39 1.86
N PRO A 327 -3.49 26.57 1.54
CA PRO A 327 -2.55 25.46 1.45
C PRO A 327 -2.37 24.73 2.78
N ILE A 328 -2.62 23.41 2.77
CA ILE A 328 -2.38 22.50 3.89
C ILE A 328 -1.09 21.74 3.64
N VAL A 329 -0.11 21.82 4.55
CA VAL A 329 1.15 21.07 4.47
C VAL A 329 1.11 19.87 5.41
N ALA A 330 1.44 18.68 4.92
CA ALA A 330 1.53 17.44 5.69
C ALA A 330 2.72 16.57 5.23
N TYR A 331 2.96 15.45 5.93
CA TYR A 331 4.13 14.59 5.71
C TYR A 331 3.77 13.11 5.57
N ASN A 332 4.46 12.38 4.69
CA ASN A 332 4.21 10.95 4.40
C ASN A 332 5.16 10.00 5.15
N ARG A 333 5.96 10.53 6.07
CA ARG A 333 6.92 9.82 6.92
C ARG A 333 6.81 10.26 8.37
N THR A 334 7.55 9.57 9.20
CA THR A 334 7.98 9.98 10.54
C THR A 334 8.62 11.37 10.50
N VAL A 335 8.17 12.27 11.37
CA VAL A 335 8.63 13.68 11.42
C VAL A 335 8.89 14.14 12.85
N GLY A 336 9.90 15.00 13.02
CA GLY A 336 10.28 15.58 14.29
C GLY A 336 11.02 16.91 14.12
N HIS A 337 11.68 17.36 15.19
CA HIS A 337 12.37 18.64 15.25
C HIS A 337 13.76 18.54 15.89
N LYS A 338 14.78 19.05 15.18
CA LYS A 338 16.06 19.45 15.77
C LYS A 338 15.83 20.45 16.89
N ILE A 339 16.83 20.60 17.74
CA ILE A 339 16.88 21.64 18.76
C ILE A 339 16.77 23.06 18.18
N THR A 340 17.33 23.31 17.00
CA THR A 340 17.17 24.55 16.21
C THR A 340 15.75 24.79 15.64
N GLY A 341 14.78 23.93 15.94
CA GLY A 341 13.45 23.96 15.33
C GLY A 341 13.44 23.57 13.85
N HIS A 342 14.57 23.17 13.25
CA HIS A 342 14.57 22.62 11.90
C HIS A 342 13.89 21.24 11.90
N ARG A 343 13.06 20.98 10.88
CA ARG A 343 12.33 19.72 10.75
C ARG A 343 13.28 18.62 10.32
N VAL A 344 13.01 17.43 10.81
CA VAL A 344 13.77 16.22 10.53
C VAL A 344 12.84 15.07 10.22
N PHE A 345 13.33 14.14 9.42
CA PHE A 345 12.59 13.02 8.87
C PHE A 345 13.40 11.75 9.02
N TRP A 346 12.70 10.63 9.17
CA TRP A 346 13.27 9.30 9.19
C TRP A 346 12.54 8.46 8.14
N GLU A 347 13.31 7.68 7.38
CA GLU A 347 12.76 6.77 6.38
C GLU A 347 12.21 5.49 7.03
N SER A 348 12.95 4.99 8.02
CA SER A 348 12.48 4.07 9.06
C SER A 348 13.15 4.42 10.40
N ASP A 349 12.68 3.84 11.50
CA ASP A 349 13.18 4.13 12.86
C ASP A 349 14.69 3.85 13.09
N TYR A 350 15.36 3.17 12.14
CA TYR A 350 16.79 2.84 12.19
C TYR A 350 17.68 3.66 11.24
N GLU A 351 17.10 4.47 10.35
CA GLU A 351 17.84 5.26 9.37
C GLU A 351 18.35 6.59 9.95
N PRO A 352 19.45 7.17 9.40
CA PRO A 352 19.99 8.43 9.88
C PRO A 352 19.01 9.58 9.69
N GLU A 353 19.06 10.53 10.62
CA GLU A 353 18.21 11.72 10.62
C GLU A 353 18.40 12.57 9.35
N MET A 354 17.33 12.73 8.56
CA MET A 354 17.35 13.49 7.31
C MET A 354 16.79 14.91 7.50
N THR A 355 17.45 15.88 6.84
CA THR A 355 17.06 17.30 6.87
C THR A 355 16.37 17.79 5.60
N SER A 356 16.39 17.00 4.52
CA SER A 356 15.65 17.30 3.29
C SER A 356 14.17 17.01 3.48
N SER A 357 13.32 17.97 3.10
CA SER A 357 11.86 17.79 3.10
C SER A 357 11.27 17.53 1.71
N LYS A 358 12.11 17.45 0.66
CA LYS A 358 11.66 17.51 -0.74
C LYS A 358 10.74 16.34 -1.15
N GLU A 359 10.96 15.17 -0.57
CA GLU A 359 10.23 13.94 -0.90
C GLU A 359 9.21 13.55 0.17
N TYR A 360 9.31 14.12 1.38
CA TYR A 360 8.47 13.76 2.51
C TYR A 360 7.40 14.78 2.87
N LYS A 361 7.38 15.94 2.18
CA LYS A 361 6.46 17.05 2.43
C LYS A 361 5.53 17.28 1.23
N PHE A 362 4.24 17.30 1.52
CA PHE A 362 3.19 17.49 0.52
C PHE A 362 2.37 18.73 0.87
N THR A 363 2.11 19.57 -0.13
CA THR A 363 1.29 20.78 0.00
C THR A 363 -0.01 20.55 -0.78
N TYR A 364 -1.11 20.43 -0.07
CA TYR A 364 -2.45 20.22 -0.59
C TYR A 364 -3.17 21.57 -0.74
N GLN A 365 -3.95 21.73 -1.80
CA GLN A 365 -4.78 22.90 -2.06
C GLN A 365 -6.09 22.45 -2.71
N TYR A 366 -7.24 22.93 -2.23
CA TYR A 366 -8.51 22.70 -2.93
C TYR A 366 -8.75 23.80 -3.96
N ASP A 367 -9.11 23.39 -5.18
CA ASP A 367 -9.52 24.30 -6.25
C ASP A 367 -11.05 24.33 -6.30
N LEU A 368 -11.63 25.50 -6.02
CA LEU A 368 -13.08 25.70 -5.93
C LEU A 368 -13.79 25.68 -7.30
N ALA A 369 -13.06 25.82 -8.42
CA ALA A 369 -13.65 25.87 -9.76
C ALA A 369 -13.74 24.49 -10.41
N THR A 370 -12.80 23.61 -10.09
CA THR A 370 -12.73 22.22 -10.59
C THR A 370 -13.19 21.19 -9.56
N GLU A 371 -13.41 21.61 -8.31
CA GLU A 371 -13.68 20.76 -7.15
C GLU A 371 -12.59 19.70 -6.88
N GLN A 372 -11.37 19.95 -7.35
CA GLN A 372 -10.23 19.02 -7.23
C GLN A 372 -9.23 19.44 -6.17
N VAL A 373 -8.55 18.44 -5.58
CA VAL A 373 -7.36 18.68 -4.77
C VAL A 373 -6.12 18.67 -5.66
N TYR A 374 -5.27 19.69 -5.48
CA TYR A 374 -3.92 19.76 -6.03
C TYR A 374 -2.91 19.42 -4.94
N ILE A 375 -1.90 18.62 -5.29
CA ILE A 375 -0.80 18.19 -4.42
C ILE A 375 0.50 18.68 -5.07
N ASN A 376 1.26 19.50 -4.34
CA ASN A 376 2.48 20.16 -4.83
C ASN A 376 2.27 20.85 -6.20
N ASN A 377 1.14 21.57 -6.34
CA ASN A 377 0.69 22.30 -7.53
C ASN A 377 0.38 21.43 -8.78
N LYS A 378 0.18 20.12 -8.60
CA LYS A 378 -0.28 19.18 -9.65
C LYS A 378 -1.59 18.53 -9.22
N LEU A 379 -2.41 18.04 -10.16
CA LEU A 379 -3.65 17.31 -9.82
C LEU A 379 -3.34 16.09 -8.94
N ALA A 380 -4.15 15.84 -7.90
CA ALA A 380 -3.94 14.74 -6.96
C ALA A 380 -3.86 13.35 -7.64
N ILE A 381 -4.50 13.19 -8.80
CA ILE A 381 -4.42 11.97 -9.62
C ILE A 381 -2.98 11.52 -9.86
N LEU A 382 -2.08 12.46 -10.17
CA LEU A 382 -0.70 12.15 -10.50
C LEU A 382 0.06 11.63 -9.27
N HIS A 383 -0.21 12.19 -8.09
CA HIS A 383 0.37 11.68 -6.84
C HIS A 383 -0.04 10.23 -6.58
N PHE A 384 -1.33 9.88 -6.74
CA PHE A 384 -1.77 8.49 -6.51
C PHE A 384 -1.25 7.51 -7.56
N ILE A 385 -1.11 7.93 -8.83
CA ILE A 385 -0.45 7.11 -9.86
C ILE A 385 1.06 6.98 -9.58
N ASP A 386 1.73 8.04 -9.12
CA ASP A 386 3.13 8.02 -8.72
C ASP A 386 3.37 7.09 -7.51
N GLU A 387 2.55 7.16 -6.47
CA GLU A 387 2.65 6.27 -5.29
C GLU A 387 2.35 4.81 -5.65
N LEU A 388 1.39 4.54 -6.56
CA LEU A 388 1.17 3.19 -7.09
C LEU A 388 2.37 2.70 -7.91
N ARG A 389 2.97 3.60 -8.70
CA ARG A 389 4.21 3.37 -9.47
C ARG A 389 5.45 3.21 -8.62
N ARG A 390 5.41 3.59 -7.34
CA ARG A 390 6.46 3.34 -6.32
C ARG A 390 6.15 2.13 -5.45
N GLY A 391 5.00 1.49 -5.62
CA GLY A 391 4.52 0.42 -4.74
C GLY A 391 4.17 0.86 -3.31
N GLU A 392 4.23 2.16 -3.00
CA GLU A 392 3.86 2.78 -1.71
C GLU A 392 2.38 2.55 -1.38
N ILE A 393 1.55 2.54 -2.42
CA ILE A 393 0.15 2.13 -2.34
C ILE A 393 -0.13 1.06 -3.39
N LYS A 394 -1.18 0.28 -3.14
CA LYS A 394 -1.62 -0.82 -4.00
C LYS A 394 -2.90 -0.46 -4.75
N ILE A 395 -3.19 -1.15 -5.86
CA ILE A 395 -4.33 -0.81 -6.74
C ILE A 395 -5.66 -0.66 -5.99
N TRP A 396 -5.94 -1.49 -4.97
CA TRP A 396 -7.19 -1.40 -4.20
C TRP A 396 -7.27 -0.17 -3.29
N GLN A 397 -6.15 0.46 -2.93
CA GLN A 397 -6.10 1.70 -2.14
C GLN A 397 -6.40 2.96 -2.99
N LEU A 398 -6.52 2.78 -4.32
CA LEU A 398 -7.11 3.78 -5.21
C LEU A 398 -8.65 3.82 -5.12
N ILE A 399 -9.29 2.86 -4.44
CA ILE A 399 -10.73 2.90 -4.18
C ILE A 399 -10.96 3.82 -2.97
N GLY A 400 -11.75 4.88 -3.15
CA GLY A 400 -11.80 6.03 -2.25
C GLY A 400 -13.15 6.34 -1.62
N ASP A 401 -13.13 7.37 -0.76
CA ASP A 401 -14.29 8.02 -0.17
C ASP A 401 -15.22 8.59 -1.25
N THR A 402 -16.54 8.47 -1.07
CA THR A 402 -17.57 9.03 -1.95
C THR A 402 -17.54 10.55 -2.06
N GLU A 403 -16.94 11.25 -1.08
CA GLU A 403 -16.86 12.71 -1.12
C GLU A 403 -15.69 13.27 -1.94
N LEU A 404 -14.68 12.49 -2.29
CA LEU A 404 -13.48 12.95 -2.99
C LEU A 404 -13.12 12.03 -4.13
N ASP A 405 -13.06 12.59 -5.34
CA ASP A 405 -12.75 11.84 -6.56
C ASP A 405 -11.45 12.29 -7.24
N PRO A 406 -10.28 12.13 -6.58
CA PRO A 406 -9.00 12.55 -7.15
C PRO A 406 -8.59 11.72 -8.37
N LEU A 407 -9.36 10.69 -8.75
CA LEU A 407 -9.13 9.81 -9.90
C LEU A 407 -10.20 9.96 -11.00
N PHE A 408 -10.99 11.05 -10.99
CA PHE A 408 -12.12 11.25 -11.90
C PHE A 408 -11.79 11.05 -13.39
N LEU A 409 -10.57 11.39 -13.83
CA LEU A 409 -10.09 11.21 -15.22
C LEU A 409 -9.84 9.73 -15.62
N LEU A 410 -9.90 8.80 -14.68
CA LEU A 410 -9.66 7.36 -14.88
C LEU A 410 -10.91 6.54 -14.52
N LYS A 411 -12.09 7.16 -14.58
CA LYS A 411 -13.38 6.51 -14.37
C LYS A 411 -14.14 6.27 -15.67
N LYS A 412 -14.70 5.08 -15.81
CA LYS A 412 -15.62 4.73 -16.90
C LYS A 412 -16.90 5.59 -16.84
N PRO A 413 -17.73 5.61 -17.90
CA PRO A 413 -19.00 6.34 -17.90
C PRO A 413 -19.99 5.93 -16.80
N ASP A 414 -19.81 4.77 -16.16
CA ASP A 414 -20.58 4.31 -14.99
C ASP A 414 -19.99 4.77 -13.63
N ALA A 415 -19.02 5.69 -13.67
CA ALA A 415 -18.24 6.20 -12.54
C ALA A 415 -17.38 5.17 -11.78
N THR A 416 -17.23 3.95 -12.30
CA THR A 416 -16.27 2.96 -11.75
C THR A 416 -14.85 3.24 -12.25
N LEU A 417 -13.83 2.91 -11.44
CA LEU A 417 -12.43 3.06 -11.85
C LEU A 417 -12.07 2.08 -12.96
N ASP A 418 -11.40 2.59 -14.00
CA ASP A 418 -10.81 1.75 -15.04
C ASP A 418 -9.45 1.19 -14.58
N PHE A 419 -9.49 0.05 -13.90
CA PHE A 419 -8.30 -0.64 -13.45
C PHE A 419 -7.37 -1.11 -14.59
N ASP A 420 -7.90 -1.31 -15.80
CA ASP A 420 -7.08 -1.73 -16.93
C ASP A 420 -6.34 -0.53 -17.52
N LEU A 421 -7.00 0.62 -17.62
CA LEU A 421 -6.34 1.90 -17.94
C LEU A 421 -5.30 2.28 -16.86
N ILE A 422 -5.65 2.17 -15.57
CA ILE A 422 -4.73 2.40 -14.45
C ILE A 422 -3.49 1.51 -14.57
N LYS A 423 -3.63 0.22 -14.89
CA LYS A 423 -2.50 -0.68 -15.12
C LYS A 423 -1.67 -0.27 -16.35
N LYS A 424 -2.32 0.12 -17.46
CA LYS A 424 -1.62 0.60 -18.66
C LYS A 424 -0.77 1.84 -18.39
N ILE A 425 -1.21 2.76 -17.53
CA ILE A 425 -0.42 3.96 -17.18
C ILE A 425 0.55 3.72 -16.00
N SER A 426 0.27 2.77 -15.09
CA SER A 426 1.08 2.56 -13.90
C SER A 426 2.17 1.51 -14.13
N PHE A 427 1.86 0.40 -14.79
CA PHE A 427 2.77 -0.74 -14.93
C PHE A 427 3.57 -0.73 -16.24
N ASN A 428 3.39 0.27 -17.11
CA ASN A 428 4.14 0.46 -18.35
C ASN A 428 4.66 1.91 -18.44
N ASN A 429 5.96 2.08 -18.70
CA ASN A 429 6.60 3.40 -18.66
C ASN A 429 6.27 4.28 -19.88
N LYS A 430 6.03 3.71 -21.06
CA LYS A 430 5.48 4.47 -22.20
C LYS A 430 4.06 4.95 -21.88
N GLY A 431 3.27 4.10 -21.21
CA GLY A 431 1.91 4.44 -20.80
C GLY A 431 1.87 5.56 -19.76
N TYR A 432 2.76 5.51 -18.78
CA TYR A 432 2.96 6.60 -17.82
C TYR A 432 3.35 7.91 -18.52
N GLN A 433 4.26 7.88 -19.48
CA GLN A 433 4.67 9.08 -20.22
C GLN A 433 3.49 9.69 -21.01
N CYS A 434 2.70 8.86 -21.71
CA CYS A 434 1.51 9.31 -22.43
C CYS A 434 0.50 10.02 -21.51
N PHE A 435 0.32 9.50 -20.29
CA PHE A 435 -0.54 10.07 -19.25
C PHE A 435 0.02 11.40 -18.70
N LEU A 436 1.32 11.43 -18.38
CA LEU A 436 1.99 12.62 -17.87
C LEU A 436 1.98 13.77 -18.89
N ASP A 437 2.26 13.48 -20.16
CA ASP A 437 2.20 14.45 -21.25
C ASP A 437 0.79 15.04 -21.37
N LEU A 438 -0.25 14.19 -21.42
CA LEU A 438 -1.63 14.65 -21.57
C LEU A 438 -2.11 15.51 -20.39
N ILE A 439 -1.74 15.16 -19.15
CA ILE A 439 -2.03 15.96 -17.94
C ILE A 439 -1.33 17.33 -17.99
N ASN A 440 -0.08 17.38 -18.46
CA ASN A 440 0.67 18.64 -18.53
C ASN A 440 0.16 19.54 -19.67
N GLU A 441 -0.24 18.95 -20.80
CA GLU A 441 -0.79 19.67 -21.96
C GLU A 441 -2.17 20.31 -21.66
N ASN A 442 -3.03 19.65 -20.86
CA ASN A 442 -4.44 20.04 -20.77
C ASN A 442 -5.00 19.99 -19.33
N LYS A 443 -5.03 21.14 -18.65
CA LYS A 443 -5.55 21.26 -17.26
C LYS A 443 -7.08 21.29 -17.11
N GLN A 444 -7.84 21.29 -18.20
CA GLN A 444 -9.27 21.67 -18.25
C GLN A 444 -10.09 20.78 -19.23
N LEU A 445 -9.76 19.50 -19.37
CA LEU A 445 -10.56 18.55 -20.17
C LEU A 445 -11.62 17.86 -19.33
N SER A 446 -12.77 17.56 -19.95
CA SER A 446 -13.71 16.58 -19.40
C SER A 446 -13.12 15.17 -19.44
N ASN A 447 -13.60 14.31 -18.55
CA ASN A 447 -13.16 12.91 -18.42
C ASN A 447 -13.18 12.16 -19.77
N ASP A 448 -14.30 12.20 -20.49
CA ASP A 448 -14.48 11.47 -21.75
C ASP A 448 -13.44 11.87 -22.81
N ILE A 449 -13.18 13.18 -22.97
CA ILE A 449 -12.20 13.69 -23.95
C ILE A 449 -10.78 13.35 -23.50
N PHE A 450 -10.50 13.40 -22.18
CA PHE A 450 -9.22 12.99 -21.64
C PHE A 450 -8.94 11.50 -21.91
N GLN A 451 -9.89 10.60 -21.61
CA GLN A 451 -9.71 9.17 -21.84
C GLN A 451 -9.60 8.82 -23.31
N GLN A 452 -10.43 9.43 -24.18
CA GLN A 452 -10.32 9.21 -25.63
C GLN A 452 -8.91 9.55 -26.14
N LYS A 453 -8.39 10.72 -25.78
CA LYS A 453 -7.02 11.15 -26.16
C LYS A 453 -5.93 10.27 -25.52
N LEU A 454 -6.13 9.83 -24.28
CA LEU A 454 -5.17 8.96 -23.60
C LEU A 454 -5.09 7.59 -24.30
N LEU A 455 -6.24 6.98 -24.61
CA LEU A 455 -6.30 5.71 -25.33
C LEU A 455 -5.69 5.82 -26.73
N GLU A 456 -5.91 6.93 -27.44
CA GLU A 456 -5.24 7.22 -28.71
C GLU A 456 -3.71 7.28 -28.56
N LYS A 457 -3.18 8.06 -27.60
CA LYS A 457 -1.74 8.13 -27.31
C LYS A 457 -1.16 6.76 -26.92
N LEU A 458 -1.86 5.99 -26.08
CA LEU A 458 -1.46 4.65 -25.67
C LEU A 458 -1.36 3.68 -26.86
N ASN A 459 -2.35 3.69 -27.76
CA ASN A 459 -2.33 2.87 -28.98
C ASN A 459 -1.15 3.25 -29.89
N ILE A 460 -0.91 4.55 -30.12
CA ILE A 460 0.22 5.04 -30.91
C ILE A 460 1.58 4.64 -30.28
N ALA A 461 1.66 4.61 -28.95
CA ALA A 461 2.86 4.18 -28.22
C ALA A 461 3.06 2.65 -28.16
N GLY A 462 2.11 1.86 -28.69
CA GLY A 462 2.11 0.39 -28.66
C GLY A 462 1.63 -0.22 -27.33
N VAL A 463 1.00 0.56 -26.44
CA VAL A 463 0.47 0.10 -25.14
C VAL A 463 -0.96 -0.44 -25.32
N ILE A 464 -1.06 -1.48 -26.16
CA ILE A 464 -2.33 -2.08 -26.60
C ILE A 464 -2.88 -3.04 -25.54
N GLU A 465 -2.07 -3.96 -25.03
CA GLU A 465 -2.46 -4.92 -24.00
C GLU A 465 -2.38 -4.33 -22.59
N THR A 466 -3.17 -4.87 -21.66
CA THR A 466 -3.16 -4.46 -20.26
C THR A 466 -2.08 -5.24 -19.49
N PRO A 467 -1.07 -4.57 -18.89
CA PRO A 467 -0.08 -5.24 -18.06
C PRO A 467 -0.72 -5.96 -16.86
N ILE A 468 -0.26 -7.16 -16.54
CA ILE A 468 -0.74 -7.93 -15.39
C ILE A 468 -0.07 -7.42 -14.10
N TRP A 469 1.21 -7.09 -14.19
CA TRP A 469 2.09 -6.57 -13.12
C TRP A 469 3.17 -5.65 -13.74
N PRO A 470 4.02 -4.97 -12.94
CA PRO A 470 5.06 -4.08 -13.46
C PRO A 470 5.96 -4.72 -14.54
N MET A 471 6.03 -4.04 -15.68
CA MET A 471 6.90 -4.39 -16.80
C MET A 471 8.38 -4.08 -16.48
N ILE A 472 9.30 -4.67 -17.25
CA ILE A 472 10.73 -4.37 -17.25
C ILE A 472 11.04 -2.89 -17.53
N GLU A 473 12.23 -2.47 -17.16
CA GLU A 473 12.82 -1.18 -17.52
C GLU A 473 13.70 -1.29 -18.78
N PRO A 474 13.25 -0.86 -19.97
CA PRO A 474 14.01 -1.04 -21.22
C PRO A 474 15.32 -0.25 -21.26
N LEU A 475 15.48 0.76 -20.39
CA LEU A 475 16.72 1.52 -20.25
C LEU A 475 17.85 0.69 -19.61
N VAL A 476 17.53 -0.29 -18.77
CA VAL A 476 18.51 -1.18 -18.10
C VAL A 476 19.11 -2.20 -19.08
N ILE A 477 18.41 -2.46 -20.18
CA ILE A 477 18.78 -3.40 -21.25
C ILE A 477 19.92 -2.82 -22.13
N GLN A 478 20.17 -1.51 -22.09
CA GLN A 478 21.20 -0.83 -22.87
C GLN A 478 22.60 -1.06 -22.29
N ARG A 479 23.22 -2.21 -22.59
CA ARG A 479 24.66 -2.49 -22.37
C ARG A 479 25.44 -2.46 -23.67
N ASP A 480 26.76 -2.22 -23.57
CA ASP A 480 27.67 -2.13 -24.72
C ASP A 480 27.55 -3.33 -25.67
N ILE A 481 27.11 -3.06 -26.90
CA ILE A 481 26.78 -4.06 -27.92
C ILE A 481 28.08 -4.69 -28.45
N HIS A 482 28.53 -5.75 -27.78
CA HIS A 482 29.71 -6.54 -28.18
C HIS A 482 29.41 -8.05 -28.33
N ALA A 483 28.14 -8.46 -28.19
CA ALA A 483 27.68 -9.78 -28.58
C ALA A 483 27.31 -9.81 -30.07
N ILE A 484 27.71 -10.85 -30.79
CA ILE A 484 27.16 -11.14 -32.12
C ILE A 484 25.71 -11.62 -31.89
N PRO A 485 24.70 -10.98 -32.50
CA PRO A 485 23.30 -11.38 -32.26
C PRO A 485 23.09 -12.84 -32.66
N PRO A 486 22.42 -13.65 -31.82
CA PRO A 486 22.17 -15.05 -32.11
C PRO A 486 21.27 -15.20 -33.34
N LYS A 487 21.35 -16.35 -34.01
CA LYS A 487 20.45 -16.69 -35.13
C LYS A 487 19.02 -17.06 -34.69
N GLU A 488 18.76 -17.05 -33.39
CA GLU A 488 17.57 -17.60 -32.75
C GLU A 488 16.88 -16.50 -31.95
N VAL A 489 15.57 -16.64 -31.76
CA VAL A 489 14.76 -15.76 -30.92
C VAL A 489 14.58 -16.39 -29.55
N TYR A 490 14.66 -15.58 -28.49
CA TYR A 490 14.30 -16.01 -27.14
C TYR A 490 12.90 -15.52 -26.79
N VAL A 491 12.03 -16.42 -26.33
CA VAL A 491 10.73 -16.06 -25.74
C VAL A 491 10.81 -16.25 -24.23
N VAL A 492 10.93 -15.15 -23.50
CA VAL A 492 11.00 -15.10 -22.05
C VAL A 492 9.59 -14.98 -21.49
N ILE A 493 9.11 -16.06 -20.88
CA ILE A 493 7.79 -16.15 -20.26
C ILE A 493 7.95 -15.82 -18.78
N ARG A 494 7.55 -14.61 -18.39
CA ARG A 494 7.43 -14.22 -16.98
C ARG A 494 6.13 -14.80 -16.42
N ALA A 495 6.22 -15.79 -15.54
CA ALA A 495 5.09 -16.30 -14.77
C ALA A 495 5.09 -15.82 -13.30
N GLY A 496 6.22 -15.29 -12.82
CA GLY A 496 6.33 -14.63 -11.52
C GLY A 496 5.99 -13.13 -11.58
N ASN A 497 5.18 -12.66 -10.64
CA ASN A 497 4.80 -11.25 -10.49
C ASN A 497 5.80 -10.42 -9.67
N GLY A 498 6.74 -11.05 -8.95
CA GLY A 498 7.77 -10.38 -8.14
C GLY A 498 8.97 -9.85 -8.93
N ASN A 499 9.72 -8.92 -8.33
CA ASN A 499 10.83 -8.23 -9.01
C ASN A 499 11.98 -9.13 -9.44
N PHE A 500 12.23 -10.26 -8.75
CA PHE A 500 13.26 -11.21 -9.17
C PHE A 500 12.99 -11.77 -10.57
N SER A 501 11.72 -11.98 -10.94
CA SER A 501 11.34 -12.36 -12.31
C SER A 501 11.56 -11.22 -13.31
N ARG A 502 11.33 -9.96 -12.90
CA ARG A 502 11.62 -8.77 -13.73
C ARG A 502 13.11 -8.61 -13.97
N LEU A 503 13.92 -8.61 -12.91
CA LEU A 503 15.37 -8.44 -12.94
C LEU A 503 16.05 -9.57 -13.71
N ALA A 504 15.58 -10.82 -13.60
CA ALA A 504 16.05 -11.93 -14.42
C ALA A 504 15.76 -11.73 -15.92
N ALA A 505 14.56 -11.23 -16.25
CA ALA A 505 14.19 -10.91 -17.63
C ALA A 505 15.03 -9.76 -18.21
N GLU A 506 15.23 -8.68 -17.45
CA GLU A 506 16.08 -7.53 -17.81
C GLU A 506 17.53 -7.97 -18.02
N TYR A 507 18.09 -8.73 -17.09
CA TYR A 507 19.46 -9.25 -17.15
C TYR A 507 19.65 -10.12 -18.41
N PHE A 508 18.78 -11.11 -18.62
CA PHE A 508 18.84 -12.00 -19.77
C PHE A 508 18.71 -11.23 -21.09
N THR A 509 17.77 -10.29 -21.17
CA THR A 509 17.52 -9.51 -22.39
C THR A 509 18.66 -8.55 -22.70
N SER A 510 19.44 -8.10 -21.70
CA SER A 510 20.61 -7.24 -21.92
C SER A 510 21.74 -7.89 -22.74
N ASP A 511 21.79 -9.23 -22.79
CA ASP A 511 22.72 -9.95 -23.68
C ASP A 511 22.20 -10.06 -25.12
N TYR A 512 20.87 -10.03 -25.34
CA TYR A 512 20.21 -10.31 -26.62
C TYR A 512 19.00 -9.39 -26.93
N PRO A 513 19.16 -8.04 -26.94
CA PRO A 513 18.04 -7.10 -26.98
C PRO A 513 17.16 -7.22 -28.23
N ASP A 514 17.75 -7.29 -29.42
CA ASP A 514 17.00 -7.33 -30.69
C ASP A 514 16.37 -8.71 -31.00
N ASN A 515 16.76 -9.74 -30.24
CA ASN A 515 16.40 -11.14 -30.45
C ASN A 515 15.43 -11.70 -29.40
N THR A 516 14.90 -10.86 -28.49
CA THR A 516 14.13 -11.32 -27.33
C THR A 516 12.71 -10.77 -27.32
N LEU A 517 11.74 -11.65 -27.12
CA LEU A 517 10.37 -11.35 -26.73
C LEU A 517 10.21 -11.61 -25.24
N ILE A 518 9.57 -10.69 -24.50
CA ILE A 518 9.16 -10.93 -23.11
C ILE A 518 7.64 -10.89 -23.02
N ILE A 519 7.04 -11.89 -22.40
CA ILE A 519 5.59 -12.04 -22.26
C ILE A 519 5.25 -12.34 -20.79
N GLN A 520 4.33 -11.56 -20.21
CA GLN A 520 3.72 -11.84 -18.91
C GLN A 520 2.68 -12.95 -19.08
N LEU A 521 2.63 -13.90 -18.14
CA LEU A 521 1.68 -15.01 -18.13
C LEU A 521 1.12 -15.27 -16.72
N ASN A 522 -0.16 -14.96 -16.51
CA ASN A 522 -0.88 -15.48 -15.35
C ASN A 522 -1.52 -16.83 -15.68
N ALA A 523 -0.86 -17.93 -15.29
CA ALA A 523 -1.32 -19.29 -15.59
C ALA A 523 -2.78 -19.56 -15.15
N ASN A 524 -3.21 -19.03 -13.99
CA ASN A 524 -4.52 -19.32 -13.41
C ASN A 524 -5.67 -18.59 -14.12
N SER A 525 -5.43 -17.39 -14.66
CA SER A 525 -6.43 -16.64 -15.45
C SER A 525 -6.23 -16.77 -16.96
N GLN A 526 -5.13 -17.38 -17.39
CA GLN A 526 -4.62 -17.40 -18.77
C GLN A 526 -4.48 -16.01 -19.41
N GLN A 527 -4.39 -14.96 -18.59
CA GLN A 527 -4.10 -13.62 -19.09
C GLN A 527 -2.63 -13.52 -19.49
N MET A 528 -2.38 -12.88 -20.63
CA MET A 528 -1.06 -12.72 -21.23
C MET A 528 -0.90 -11.30 -21.76
N ALA A 529 0.32 -10.75 -21.66
CA ALA A 529 0.63 -9.43 -22.21
C ALA A 529 2.08 -9.39 -22.72
N VAL A 530 2.29 -8.89 -23.94
CA VAL A 530 3.64 -8.62 -24.45
C VAL A 530 4.23 -7.43 -23.69
N GLU A 531 5.46 -7.62 -23.21
CA GLU A 531 6.17 -6.68 -22.34
C GLU A 531 7.36 -6.05 -23.05
N TYR A 532 8.04 -6.80 -23.93
CA TYR A 532 9.18 -6.34 -24.71
C TYR A 532 9.36 -7.16 -25.98
N GLY A 533 10.06 -6.57 -26.96
CA GLY A 533 10.35 -7.16 -28.26
C GLY A 533 9.24 -6.91 -29.28
N ASP A 534 9.60 -7.07 -30.56
CA ASP A 534 8.70 -6.85 -31.69
C ASP A 534 8.03 -8.18 -32.07
N ILE A 535 6.80 -8.39 -31.60
CA ILE A 535 6.10 -9.67 -31.79
C ILE A 535 5.83 -9.97 -33.27
N GLU A 536 5.56 -8.95 -34.08
CA GLU A 536 5.31 -9.10 -35.52
C GLU A 536 6.57 -9.56 -36.27
N LYS A 537 7.75 -9.07 -35.87
CA LYS A 537 9.04 -9.50 -36.45
C LYS A 537 9.51 -10.87 -35.95
N LEU A 538 9.25 -11.21 -34.68
CA LEU A 538 9.94 -12.29 -34.00
C LEU A 538 9.13 -13.60 -33.85
N ALA A 539 7.80 -13.57 -33.93
CA ALA A 539 6.95 -14.76 -33.71
C ALA A 539 7.22 -15.92 -34.71
N GLY A 540 7.47 -15.61 -35.98
CA GLY A 540 7.70 -16.61 -37.03
C GLY A 540 9.13 -17.13 -37.16
N LEU A 541 10.07 -16.69 -36.32
CA LEU A 541 11.47 -17.11 -36.36
C LEU A 541 11.74 -18.33 -35.45
N PRO A 542 12.81 -19.11 -35.64
CA PRO A 542 13.16 -20.24 -34.77
C PRO A 542 13.44 -19.80 -33.33
N GLN A 543 12.81 -20.45 -32.34
CA GLN A 543 12.78 -19.96 -30.95
C GLN A 543 13.41 -20.92 -29.93
N LYS A 544 13.89 -20.34 -28.83
CA LYS A 544 14.11 -21.00 -27.53
C LYS A 544 13.23 -20.32 -26.49
N TRP A 545 12.63 -21.08 -25.58
CA TRP A 545 11.71 -20.53 -24.58
C TRP A 545 12.34 -20.58 -23.18
N LEU A 546 12.18 -19.50 -22.42
CA LEU A 546 12.71 -19.36 -21.06
C LEU A 546 11.57 -19.02 -20.09
N LEU A 547 11.25 -19.93 -19.19
CA LEU A 547 10.26 -19.72 -18.13
C LEU A 547 10.93 -19.11 -16.89
N LEU A 548 10.50 -17.92 -16.50
CA LEU A 548 10.88 -17.26 -15.25
C LEU A 548 9.74 -17.38 -14.23
N HIS A 549 9.96 -18.15 -13.16
CA HIS A 549 8.91 -18.56 -12.24
C HIS A 549 9.43 -18.71 -10.79
N SER A 550 8.57 -18.59 -9.78
CA SER A 550 8.90 -18.90 -8.37
C SER A 550 8.24 -20.21 -7.98
N LEU A 551 8.98 -21.17 -7.43
CA LEU A 551 8.51 -22.56 -7.23
C LEU A 551 7.11 -22.61 -6.59
N HIS A 552 6.20 -23.33 -7.24
CA HIS A 552 4.81 -23.45 -6.79
C HIS A 552 4.35 -24.91 -6.82
N GLU A 553 4.21 -25.53 -5.65
CA GLU A 553 3.97 -26.98 -5.55
C GLU A 553 2.56 -27.43 -5.97
N ASN A 554 1.59 -26.51 -6.00
CA ASN A 554 0.20 -26.82 -6.37
C ASN A 554 0.11 -27.45 -7.77
N SER A 555 -0.40 -28.67 -7.86
CA SER A 555 -0.54 -29.42 -9.11
C SER A 555 -1.46 -28.74 -10.13
N GLN A 556 -2.56 -28.11 -9.69
CA GLN A 556 -3.46 -27.40 -10.59
C GLN A 556 -2.76 -26.21 -11.25
N PHE A 557 -1.92 -25.47 -10.51
CA PHE A 557 -1.09 -24.42 -11.09
C PHE A 557 -0.14 -24.98 -12.18
N LYS A 558 0.53 -26.11 -11.92
CA LYS A 558 1.40 -26.78 -12.90
C LYS A 558 0.65 -27.19 -14.18
N HIS A 559 -0.57 -27.73 -14.05
CA HIS A 559 -1.46 -28.01 -15.19
C HIS A 559 -1.86 -26.73 -15.95
N ASN A 560 -2.27 -25.68 -15.24
CA ASN A 560 -2.66 -24.40 -15.82
C ASN A 560 -1.50 -23.75 -16.60
N LEU A 561 -0.29 -23.83 -16.05
CA LEU A 561 0.94 -23.31 -16.66
C LEU A 561 1.27 -24.06 -17.95
N ALA A 562 1.26 -25.39 -17.94
CA ALA A 562 1.51 -26.20 -19.14
C ALA A 562 0.45 -25.95 -20.24
N SER A 563 -0.82 -25.84 -19.85
CA SER A 563 -1.92 -25.51 -20.77
C SER A 563 -1.75 -24.12 -21.40
N SER A 564 -1.18 -23.18 -20.64
CA SER A 564 -0.94 -21.81 -21.10
C SER A 564 0.17 -21.69 -22.14
N PHE A 565 1.12 -22.63 -22.22
CA PHE A 565 2.17 -22.61 -23.24
C PHE A 565 1.61 -22.84 -24.65
N ASN A 566 0.62 -23.74 -24.79
CA ASN A 566 -0.07 -23.94 -26.07
C ASN A 566 -0.96 -22.72 -26.42
N ALA A 567 -1.59 -22.10 -25.42
CA ALA A 567 -2.36 -20.87 -25.62
C ALA A 567 -1.49 -19.67 -26.04
N LEU A 568 -0.30 -19.48 -25.44
CA LEU A 568 0.71 -18.49 -25.87
C LEU A 568 1.04 -18.63 -27.36
N LYS A 569 1.33 -19.87 -27.79
CA LYS A 569 1.67 -20.20 -29.17
C LYS A 569 0.55 -19.80 -30.15
N GLN A 570 -0.70 -20.08 -29.79
CA GLN A 570 -1.87 -19.73 -30.60
C GLN A 570 -2.17 -18.23 -30.61
N GLN A 571 -2.11 -17.57 -29.45
CA GLN A 571 -2.44 -16.14 -29.32
C GLN A 571 -1.47 -15.24 -30.08
N TYR A 572 -0.18 -15.55 -30.03
CA TYR A 572 0.88 -14.70 -30.60
C TYR A 572 1.54 -15.31 -31.84
N ALA A 573 0.96 -16.36 -32.43
CA ALA A 573 1.47 -17.07 -33.60
C ALA A 573 2.96 -17.49 -33.50
N LEU A 574 3.40 -17.88 -32.29
CA LEU A 574 4.79 -18.25 -32.02
C LEU A 574 5.15 -19.57 -32.71
N SER A 575 6.42 -19.69 -33.11
CA SER A 575 6.96 -20.95 -33.62
C SER A 575 7.16 -21.97 -32.50
N GLU A 576 7.19 -23.26 -32.86
CA GLU A 576 7.58 -24.32 -31.93
C GLU A 576 8.99 -24.05 -31.36
N PRO A 577 9.19 -24.11 -30.03
CA PRO A 577 10.53 -23.99 -29.46
C PRO A 577 11.43 -25.15 -29.91
N LYS A 578 12.74 -24.92 -29.88
CA LYS A 578 13.77 -25.97 -29.95
C LYS A 578 13.92 -26.68 -28.60
N ASP A 579 13.92 -25.89 -27.54
CA ASP A 579 14.02 -26.31 -26.15
C ASP A 579 13.29 -25.31 -25.25
N ILE A 580 12.96 -25.75 -24.04
CA ILE A 580 12.33 -24.94 -23.00
C ILE A 580 13.25 -24.99 -21.77
N SER A 581 13.69 -23.84 -21.31
CA SER A 581 14.49 -23.71 -20.09
C SER A 581 13.66 -23.14 -18.95
N VAL A 582 13.81 -23.69 -17.75
CA VAL A 582 13.14 -23.20 -16.52
C VAL A 582 14.17 -22.56 -15.60
N TRP A 583 13.95 -21.31 -15.22
CA TRP A 583 14.76 -20.59 -14.25
C TRP A 583 13.89 -20.14 -13.08
N PHE A 584 14.24 -20.63 -11.89
CA PHE A 584 13.58 -20.24 -10.65
C PHE A 584 14.09 -18.90 -10.13
N THR A 585 13.16 -17.97 -9.89
CA THR A 585 13.40 -16.58 -9.50
C THR A 585 12.79 -16.26 -8.13
N ASP A 586 12.89 -17.17 -7.17
CA ASP A 586 12.45 -16.95 -5.80
C ASP A 586 13.55 -16.30 -4.94
N GLN A 587 13.15 -15.59 -3.89
CA GLN A 587 14.08 -14.92 -2.95
C GLN A 587 15.01 -15.91 -2.22
N HIS A 588 14.65 -17.19 -2.20
CA HIS A 588 15.36 -18.24 -1.49
C HIS A 588 16.25 -19.03 -2.46
N GLY A 589 17.52 -18.61 -2.58
CA GLY A 589 18.62 -19.45 -3.09
C GLY A 589 18.92 -20.68 -2.20
N LEU A 590 17.90 -21.24 -1.56
CA LEU A 590 17.88 -22.30 -0.55
C LEU A 590 16.93 -23.45 -0.93
N LEU A 591 16.14 -23.33 -2.02
CA LEU A 591 15.39 -24.46 -2.55
C LEU A 591 16.34 -25.59 -2.97
N PRO A 592 16.19 -26.82 -2.44
CA PRO A 592 17.03 -27.94 -2.85
C PRO A 592 16.93 -28.20 -4.36
N LEU A 593 18.07 -28.44 -5.02
CA LEU A 593 18.14 -28.75 -6.45
C LEU A 593 17.12 -29.84 -6.86
N ALA A 594 16.99 -30.89 -6.03
CA ALA A 594 16.02 -31.97 -6.22
C ALA A 594 14.54 -31.51 -6.33
N GLN A 595 14.14 -30.40 -5.69
CA GLN A 595 12.79 -29.84 -5.84
C GLN A 595 12.63 -29.13 -7.20
N LYS A 596 13.64 -28.35 -7.60
CA LYS A 596 13.69 -27.70 -8.93
C LYS A 596 13.65 -28.74 -10.05
N GLU A 597 14.46 -29.80 -9.94
CA GLU A 597 14.49 -30.93 -10.86
C GLU A 597 13.13 -31.65 -10.91
N ARG A 598 12.53 -31.96 -9.75
CA ARG A 598 11.22 -32.62 -9.67
C ARG A 598 10.12 -31.78 -10.32
N PHE A 599 10.08 -30.48 -10.09
CA PHE A 599 9.14 -29.58 -10.79
C PHE A 599 9.38 -29.63 -12.30
N THR A 600 10.65 -29.53 -12.74
CA THR A 600 11.02 -29.49 -14.17
C THR A 600 10.60 -30.77 -14.89
N GLN A 601 10.82 -31.94 -14.28
CA GLN A 601 10.37 -33.24 -14.79
C GLN A 601 8.84 -33.32 -14.88
N GLN A 602 8.12 -32.94 -13.81
CA GLN A 602 6.65 -32.91 -13.81
C GLN A 602 6.10 -31.97 -14.89
N PHE A 603 6.69 -30.78 -15.03
CA PHE A 603 6.31 -29.81 -16.04
C PHE A 603 6.55 -30.31 -17.47
N SER A 604 7.66 -31.01 -17.72
CA SER A 604 7.92 -31.70 -19.00
C SER A 604 6.83 -32.71 -19.34
N THR A 605 6.47 -33.61 -18.40
CA THR A 605 5.39 -34.58 -18.62
C THR A 605 4.04 -33.91 -18.89
N LEU A 606 3.75 -32.77 -18.26
CA LEU A 606 2.51 -32.03 -18.51
C LEU A 606 2.53 -31.32 -19.87
N LEU A 607 3.66 -30.79 -20.32
CA LEU A 607 3.81 -30.22 -21.67
C LEU A 607 3.63 -31.28 -22.75
N GLU A 608 4.19 -32.49 -22.57
CA GLU A 608 4.01 -33.62 -23.48
C GLU A 608 2.52 -33.99 -23.63
N GLN A 609 1.77 -33.99 -22.53
CA GLN A 609 0.31 -34.20 -22.53
C GLN A 609 -0.46 -33.09 -23.27
N GLN A 610 0.07 -31.86 -23.29
CA GLN A 610 -0.45 -30.75 -24.11
C GLN A 610 0.08 -30.75 -25.56
N GLY A 611 0.86 -31.76 -25.95
CA GLY A 611 1.39 -31.93 -27.31
C GLY A 611 2.74 -31.26 -27.57
N MET A 612 3.36 -30.63 -26.59
CA MET A 612 4.71 -30.05 -26.69
C MET A 612 5.75 -31.06 -26.22
N LYS A 613 6.57 -31.55 -27.16
CA LYS A 613 7.54 -32.66 -26.94
C LYS A 613 8.99 -32.21 -26.89
N GLN A 614 9.20 -30.90 -26.77
CA GLN A 614 10.51 -30.28 -26.67
C GLN A 614 11.22 -30.70 -25.36
N PRO A 615 12.56 -30.82 -25.37
CA PRO A 615 13.31 -31.03 -24.14
C PRO A 615 13.12 -29.85 -23.18
N VAL A 616 12.87 -30.17 -21.91
CA VAL A 616 12.75 -29.18 -20.83
C VAL A 616 13.96 -29.28 -19.90
N GLY A 617 14.73 -28.18 -19.80
CA GLY A 617 15.94 -28.08 -18.99
C GLY A 617 15.76 -27.18 -17.75
N LEU A 618 16.63 -27.38 -16.76
CA LEU A 618 16.73 -26.53 -15.58
C LEU A 618 17.97 -25.61 -15.70
N ILE A 619 17.77 -24.31 -15.50
CA ILE A 619 18.85 -23.33 -15.31
C ILE A 619 19.06 -23.15 -13.80
N ASP A 620 20.18 -23.67 -13.28
CA ASP A 620 20.60 -23.49 -11.89
C ASP A 620 21.78 -22.50 -11.81
N ILE A 621 21.45 -21.21 -11.94
CA ILE A 621 22.38 -20.10 -11.71
C ILE A 621 22.23 -19.67 -10.23
N PRO A 622 23.32 -19.52 -9.45
CA PRO A 622 23.24 -18.98 -8.10
C PRO A 622 22.58 -17.60 -8.12
N ALA A 623 21.69 -17.34 -7.17
CA ALA A 623 20.74 -16.23 -7.19
C ALA A 623 21.34 -14.90 -7.67
N ILE A 624 20.60 -14.18 -8.52
CA ILE A 624 21.00 -12.85 -8.99
C ILE A 624 21.09 -11.92 -7.78
N SER A 625 22.30 -11.71 -7.28
CA SER A 625 22.58 -10.57 -6.42
C SER A 625 22.34 -9.31 -7.25
N PRO A 626 21.44 -8.40 -6.84
CA PRO A 626 21.29 -7.14 -7.54
C PRO A 626 22.65 -6.41 -7.53
N PRO A 627 23.03 -5.73 -8.63
CA PRO A 627 24.28 -4.99 -8.66
C PRO A 627 24.19 -3.79 -7.72
N LEU A 628 24.61 -3.98 -6.47
CA LEU A 628 25.08 -2.89 -5.62
C LEU A 628 26.13 -2.10 -6.42
N GLY A 629 25.96 -0.78 -6.45
CA GLY A 629 26.42 0.04 -7.57
C GLY A 629 27.89 -0.10 -7.94
N GLY A 630 28.17 -0.09 -9.26
CA GLY A 630 29.49 0.27 -9.79
C GLY A 630 30.63 -0.73 -9.54
N GLY A 631 30.43 -2.04 -9.75
CA GLY A 631 31.50 -3.04 -9.65
C GLY A 631 31.50 -4.06 -10.80
N ARG A 632 32.61 -4.12 -11.56
CA ARG A 632 32.86 -5.22 -12.51
C ARG A 632 33.00 -6.54 -11.75
N ILE A 633 32.15 -7.53 -12.03
CA ILE A 633 32.41 -8.93 -11.70
C ILE A 633 32.81 -9.69 -12.98
N LEU A 634 33.78 -10.59 -12.83
CA LEU A 634 34.59 -11.14 -13.92
C LEU A 634 33.86 -12.17 -14.78
N ARG A 635 34.13 -12.11 -16.10
CA ARG A 635 33.84 -13.20 -17.05
C ARG A 635 34.43 -14.54 -16.58
N ARG A 636 33.58 -15.55 -16.44
CA ARG A 636 33.82 -16.95 -16.84
C ARG A 636 32.51 -17.44 -17.47
N SER A 637 32.37 -17.59 -18.79
CA SER A 637 32.91 -18.70 -19.61
C SER A 637 32.54 -20.07 -19.03
N LYS A 638 31.81 -20.95 -19.72
CA LYS A 638 31.46 -21.06 -21.16
C LYS A 638 30.20 -21.94 -21.27
N GLU A 639 29.43 -21.77 -22.36
CA GLU A 639 28.47 -22.75 -22.93
C GLU A 639 27.54 -23.45 -21.93
N TRP A 640 26.26 -23.06 -21.89
CA TRP A 640 25.08 -23.86 -22.29
C TRP A 640 23.81 -23.02 -22.13
#